data_AF-A0AA43TVN6-F1
#
_entry.id   AF-A0AA43TVN6-F1
#
_cell.length_a   1.000
_cell.length_b   1.000
_cell.length_c   1.000
_cell.angle_alpha   90.00
_cell.angle_beta   90.00
_cell.angle_gamma   90.00
#
_symmetry.space_group_name_H-M   'P 1'
#
loop_
_entity.id
_entity.type
_entity.pdbx_description
1 polymer ?
#
loop_
_entity_poly.entity_id
_entity_poly.type
_entity_poly.pdbx_seq_one_letter_code
_entity_poly.pdbx_strand_id
1 'polypeptide(L)'
;MAPGYDNLREDDDGYDSADDLEFDDLREQHNVRLEEGLDGFVVVDGLPLVAPDAKAKLQKFLTGKLSTPAFKIKEDGFFMPFNKAGDKSEGFAFVEYQTPQQAIAACKAVHGTPIDRRHTFGVNKITDIDRYGREGKINEEYEPPKLDEFHEKEHLRWWLGDSNSRDQFVLYRGDGVGVYWNKKRDNPEQIIDRQHWTEKFVQWSPLGTYLATIHIRGMQLWGGQSWSRQTRFPHPYVDLVDFSPNENYLCTWSFRPIEVAEDDPILSQDDDGKNYIIWDLSTGRPLRSFAMYDLATAPEGPDGQPVKKQVPWPAFKWSADDKYVARMKEGEGIHVYELPSMKAMDKKMVSIEGVMDFEWAPATPQRDGVKAYEQLFCFWTPEIGSNPAKVGLMSIPSKEIVRTRNLFNVTDAKLHWQSQAAYVCVKVDRHSKSKKSLATNLEIFRVREKGVPVEVVDSIKDTVINFAWEPKGDRFVLITTAEVVMTTAVPPKTSVSFFCPEKIKGAGVGNFKHIRTVEKKNNNAIFWSPKGRFVVVATVMSQQSYDLDFWDMDYEGDRQEGDNKDLTANLVLMNTADHYGVTDVEWDPTGRYVTTGASVWKHTMENGYQLFDFKGEMLREEHIDKFKQLLWRPRPATQLSKDEQKKIRKNLRDYSKDFEEQDRIEEDKEKGAIVDERRRLLSEWMAYLQREREEVREERRELGLDVDEEDKARAEEVEKDGKVVEEIIEEVLDEVEEIV
;
A
#
# COMPACT_ATOMS: atom_id res chain seq x y z
N MET A 1 61.36 16.17 -23.60
CA MET A 1 61.96 14.91 -24.09
C MET A 1 61.31 13.78 -23.32
N ALA A 2 60.54 12.94 -24.00
CA ALA A 2 59.85 11.81 -23.38
C ALA A 2 60.83 10.62 -23.24
N PRO A 3 60.85 9.89 -22.11
CA PRO A 3 61.65 8.68 -21.98
C PRO A 3 60.86 7.43 -22.42
N GLY A 4 61.38 6.79 -23.46
CA GLY A 4 61.63 5.35 -23.65
C GLY A 4 60.58 4.29 -23.30
N TYR A 5 60.15 3.57 -24.35
CA TYR A 5 59.24 2.41 -24.38
C TYR A 5 59.84 1.07 -23.88
N ASP A 6 60.89 1.07 -23.05
CA ASP A 6 61.68 -0.17 -22.79
C ASP A 6 61.21 -1.01 -21.59
N ASN A 7 60.07 -0.72 -20.96
CA ASN A 7 59.63 -1.43 -19.74
C ASN A 7 58.19 -1.98 -19.77
N LEU A 8 57.59 -2.14 -20.95
CA LEU A 8 56.35 -2.92 -21.07
C LEU A 8 56.69 -4.33 -21.56
N ARG A 9 56.41 -5.28 -20.68
CA ARG A 9 56.67 -6.72 -20.83
C ARG A 9 55.94 -7.27 -22.07
N GLU A 10 56.69 -7.91 -22.95
CA GLU A 10 56.21 -8.69 -24.09
C GLU A 10 55.48 -9.96 -23.62
N ASP A 11 54.41 -10.28 -24.36
CA ASP A 11 53.78 -11.59 -24.59
C ASP A 11 53.08 -12.31 -23.44
N ASP A 12 51.76 -12.12 -23.36
CA ASP A 12 50.81 -13.23 -23.23
C ASP A 12 49.64 -12.97 -24.18
N ASP A 13 49.90 -13.19 -25.47
CA ASP A 13 48.89 -13.24 -26.54
C ASP A 13 48.02 -14.49 -26.38
N GLY A 14 47.23 -14.51 -25.31
CA GLY A 14 46.08 -15.39 -25.13
C GLY A 14 44.83 -14.76 -25.75
N TYR A 15 44.88 -14.46 -27.05
CA TYR A 15 43.64 -14.28 -27.81
C TYR A 15 43.00 -15.66 -27.95
N ASP A 16 42.20 -16.03 -26.95
CA ASP A 16 41.19 -17.07 -27.12
C ASP A 16 40.32 -16.65 -28.31
N SER A 17 40.53 -17.39 -29.39
CA SER A 17 39.69 -17.54 -30.56
C SER A 17 38.23 -17.18 -30.24
N ALA A 18 37.74 -16.09 -30.86
CA ALA A 18 36.31 -15.77 -30.88
C ALA A 18 35.48 -16.81 -31.68
N ASP A 19 36.10 -17.90 -32.16
CA ASP A 19 35.45 -18.98 -32.88
C ASP A 19 35.03 -20.17 -31.98
N ASP A 20 35.32 -20.15 -30.67
CA ASP A 20 34.97 -21.25 -29.73
C ASP A 20 33.80 -20.94 -28.78
N LEU A 21 33.06 -19.84 -29.00
CA LEU A 21 31.76 -19.63 -28.36
C LEU A 21 30.67 -20.21 -29.27
N GLU A 22 30.10 -21.36 -28.88
CA GLU A 22 28.94 -21.97 -29.54
C GLU A 22 27.70 -21.08 -29.34
N PHE A 23 27.49 -20.12 -30.25
CA PHE A 23 26.29 -19.27 -30.30
C PHE A 23 25.05 -19.98 -30.86
N ASP A 24 25.02 -21.31 -30.90
CA ASP A 24 23.89 -22.05 -31.48
C ASP A 24 22.61 -21.87 -30.64
N ASP A 25 22.74 -21.72 -29.33
CA ASP A 25 21.65 -21.43 -28.40
C ASP A 25 21.08 -20.01 -28.55
N LEU A 26 21.95 -19.00 -28.69
CA LEU A 26 21.61 -17.61 -28.93
C LEU A 26 21.09 -17.38 -30.36
N ARG A 27 21.62 -18.10 -31.35
CA ARG A 27 21.09 -18.11 -32.73
C ARG A 27 19.74 -18.81 -32.81
N GLU A 28 19.48 -19.87 -32.04
CA GLU A 28 18.14 -20.45 -31.93
C GLU A 28 17.16 -19.49 -31.23
N GLN A 29 17.57 -18.83 -30.14
CA GLN A 29 16.74 -17.86 -29.41
C GLN A 29 16.40 -16.61 -30.23
N HIS A 30 17.31 -16.16 -31.09
CA HIS A 30 17.16 -14.94 -31.89
C HIS A 30 17.03 -15.20 -33.39
N ASN A 31 16.71 -16.43 -33.81
CA ASN A 31 16.35 -16.67 -35.20
C ASN A 31 15.02 -15.97 -35.50
N VAL A 32 15.10 -14.75 -36.03
CA VAL A 32 13.96 -14.02 -36.54
C VAL A 32 13.44 -14.79 -37.74
N ARG A 33 12.42 -15.62 -37.52
CA ARG A 33 11.66 -16.21 -38.61
C ARG A 33 11.06 -15.06 -39.41
N LEU A 34 11.61 -14.82 -40.60
CA LEU A 34 10.91 -14.09 -41.65
C LEU A 34 9.51 -14.68 -41.75
N GLU A 35 8.47 -13.84 -41.71
CA GLU A 35 7.07 -14.24 -41.86
C GLU A 35 6.89 -15.01 -43.18
N GLU A 36 7.15 -16.31 -43.17
CA GLU A 36 6.57 -17.23 -44.14
C GLU A 36 5.07 -17.19 -43.85
N GLY A 37 4.24 -16.89 -44.84
CA GLY A 37 2.79 -16.70 -44.72
C GLY A 37 1.97 -17.93 -44.29
N LEU A 38 2.51 -18.72 -43.37
CA LEU A 38 2.01 -19.96 -42.80
C LEU A 38 1.14 -19.73 -41.55
N ASP A 39 1.13 -18.53 -40.96
CA ASP A 39 0.32 -18.22 -39.76
C ASP A 39 -1.21 -18.27 -40.02
N GLY A 40 -1.62 -18.22 -41.29
CA GLY A 40 -3.01 -18.46 -41.70
C GLY A 40 -3.39 -19.93 -41.80
N PHE A 41 -2.43 -20.86 -41.69
CA PHE A 41 -2.62 -22.29 -41.86
C PHE A 41 -2.76 -23.03 -40.53
N VAL A 42 -3.72 -23.95 -40.52
CA VAL A 42 -4.03 -24.80 -39.37
C VAL A 42 -4.07 -26.25 -39.84
N VAL A 43 -3.53 -27.14 -39.00
CA VAL A 43 -3.62 -28.59 -39.20
C VAL A 43 -4.77 -29.14 -38.37
N VAL A 44 -5.69 -29.82 -39.03
CA VAL A 44 -6.85 -30.47 -38.42
C VAL A 44 -6.64 -31.98 -38.43
N ASP A 45 -6.37 -32.54 -37.27
CA ASP A 45 -6.13 -33.95 -36.99
C ASP A 45 -7.40 -34.64 -36.43
N GLY A 46 -7.40 -35.97 -36.42
CA GLY A 46 -8.50 -36.80 -35.93
C GLY A 46 -9.64 -36.98 -36.93
N LEU A 47 -9.39 -36.78 -38.23
CA LEU A 47 -10.39 -36.93 -39.28
C LEU A 47 -10.62 -38.42 -39.63
N PRO A 48 -11.85 -38.82 -40.04
CA PRO A 48 -12.12 -40.18 -40.49
C PRO A 48 -11.32 -40.56 -41.74
N LEU A 49 -10.81 -41.80 -41.77
CA LEU A 49 -10.14 -42.37 -42.94
C LEU A 49 -11.16 -42.69 -44.04
N VAL A 50 -11.03 -42.05 -45.20
CA VAL A 50 -11.98 -42.18 -46.32
C VAL A 50 -11.29 -42.50 -47.64
N ALA A 51 -12.01 -43.22 -48.52
CA ALA A 51 -11.59 -43.48 -49.89
C ALA A 51 -11.84 -42.24 -50.81
N PRO A 52 -11.19 -42.16 -51.99
CA PRO A 52 -11.22 -40.96 -52.84
C PRO A 52 -12.62 -40.53 -53.30
N ASP A 53 -13.54 -41.48 -53.46
CA ASP A 53 -14.94 -41.26 -53.83
C ASP A 53 -15.76 -40.53 -52.74
N ALA A 54 -15.39 -40.73 -51.48
CA ALA A 54 -16.02 -40.08 -50.32
C ALA A 54 -15.39 -38.70 -49.99
N LYS A 55 -14.26 -38.34 -50.62
CA LYS A 55 -13.52 -37.08 -50.38
C LYS A 55 -14.41 -35.85 -50.43
N ALA A 56 -15.17 -35.69 -51.52
CA ALA A 56 -15.98 -34.49 -51.75
C ALA A 56 -17.10 -34.32 -50.71
N LYS A 57 -17.67 -35.43 -50.21
CA LYS A 57 -18.70 -35.39 -49.17
C LYS A 57 -18.11 -35.00 -47.82
N LEU A 58 -16.96 -35.57 -47.46
CA LEU A 58 -16.27 -35.26 -46.21
C LEU A 58 -15.77 -33.81 -46.21
N GLN A 59 -15.16 -33.35 -47.31
CA GLN A 59 -14.72 -31.97 -47.46
C GLN A 59 -15.87 -30.99 -47.27
N LYS A 60 -17.03 -31.21 -47.92
CA LYS A 60 -18.21 -30.34 -47.75
C LYS A 60 -18.72 -30.31 -46.31
N PHE A 61 -18.69 -31.46 -45.61
CA PHE A 61 -19.08 -31.55 -44.20
C PHE A 61 -18.10 -30.79 -43.30
N LEU A 62 -16.80 -30.99 -43.50
CA LEU A 62 -15.73 -30.36 -42.73
C LEU A 62 -15.69 -28.85 -42.95
N THR A 63 -15.81 -28.35 -44.19
CA THR A 63 -15.91 -26.92 -44.49
C THR A 63 -17.11 -26.27 -43.79
N GLY A 64 -18.24 -26.98 -43.69
CA GLY A 64 -19.42 -26.49 -42.96
C GLY A 64 -19.26 -26.43 -41.43
N LYS A 65 -18.27 -27.14 -40.86
CA LYS A 65 -17.96 -27.13 -39.43
C LYS A 65 -16.78 -26.23 -39.08
N LEU A 66 -15.80 -26.14 -39.97
CA LEU A 66 -14.55 -25.38 -39.83
C LEU A 66 -14.64 -23.95 -40.35
N SER A 67 -15.76 -23.58 -41.00
CA SER A 67 -16.04 -22.21 -41.43
C SER A 67 -17.31 -21.69 -40.75
N THR A 68 -17.21 -20.54 -40.09
CA THR A 68 -18.33 -19.82 -39.45
C THR A 68 -18.31 -18.35 -39.87
N PRO A 69 -19.32 -17.53 -39.51
CA PRO A 69 -19.25 -16.08 -39.74
C PRO A 69 -18.04 -15.41 -39.07
N ALA A 70 -17.49 -16.01 -38.00
CA ALA A 70 -16.35 -15.48 -37.25
C ALA A 70 -14.97 -15.83 -37.86
N PHE A 71 -14.88 -16.94 -38.59
CA PHE A 71 -13.64 -17.38 -39.25
C PHE A 71 -13.99 -18.11 -40.55
N LYS A 72 -13.46 -17.60 -41.67
CA LYS A 72 -13.76 -18.10 -43.01
C LYS A 72 -12.53 -18.73 -43.65
N ILE A 73 -12.73 -19.93 -44.17
CA ILE A 73 -11.74 -20.64 -44.98
C ILE A 73 -11.61 -19.89 -46.30
N LYS A 74 -10.37 -19.71 -46.79
CA LYS A 74 -10.08 -19.09 -48.09
C LYS A 74 -10.60 -19.98 -49.22
N GLU A 75 -10.92 -19.38 -50.38
CA GLU A 75 -11.27 -20.16 -51.58
C GLU A 75 -10.09 -21.08 -51.94
N ASP A 76 -10.35 -22.37 -52.14
CA ASP A 76 -9.36 -23.45 -52.31
C ASP A 76 -8.39 -23.69 -51.13
N GLY A 77 -8.65 -23.09 -49.96
CA GLY A 77 -7.83 -23.23 -48.76
C GLY A 77 -8.01 -24.54 -47.98
N PHE A 78 -8.53 -25.61 -48.57
CA PHE A 78 -8.72 -26.90 -47.89
C PHE A 78 -7.98 -28.02 -48.63
N PHE A 79 -6.96 -28.58 -47.99
CA PHE A 79 -6.15 -29.65 -48.55
C PHE A 79 -6.13 -30.88 -47.63
N MET A 80 -6.58 -32.02 -48.14
CA MET A 80 -6.56 -33.29 -47.42
C MET A 80 -5.69 -34.31 -48.17
N PRO A 81 -4.54 -34.73 -47.60
CA PRO A 81 -3.65 -35.71 -48.21
C PRO A 81 -4.22 -37.13 -48.19
N PHE A 82 -3.80 -37.90 -49.18
CA PHE A 82 -4.04 -39.34 -49.32
C PHE A 82 -2.72 -40.07 -49.27
N ASN A 83 -2.74 -41.30 -48.81
CA ASN A 83 -1.55 -42.14 -48.71
C ASN A 83 -0.89 -42.36 -50.09
N LYS A 84 0.36 -42.87 -50.09
CA LYS A 84 1.15 -43.10 -51.32
C LYS A 84 0.48 -44.04 -52.34
N ALA A 85 -0.45 -44.90 -51.92
CA ALA A 85 -1.22 -45.79 -52.78
C ALA A 85 -2.52 -45.14 -53.32
N GLY A 86 -2.91 -43.98 -52.80
CA GLY A 86 -4.09 -43.22 -53.22
C GLY A 86 -5.44 -43.83 -52.81
N ASP A 87 -5.45 -44.86 -51.96
CA ASP A 87 -6.66 -45.59 -51.60
C ASP A 87 -7.35 -45.08 -50.33
N LYS A 88 -6.63 -44.37 -49.44
CA LYS A 88 -7.16 -43.83 -48.17
C LYS A 88 -6.59 -42.47 -47.81
N SER A 89 -7.39 -41.62 -47.17
CA SER A 89 -6.92 -40.36 -46.55
C SER A 89 -5.99 -40.65 -45.35
N GLU A 90 -5.10 -39.71 -45.04
CA GLU A 90 -4.12 -39.88 -43.93
C GLU A 90 -4.67 -39.44 -42.56
N GLY A 91 -5.94 -39.03 -42.48
CA GLY A 91 -6.60 -38.70 -41.21
C GLY A 91 -6.39 -37.27 -40.71
N PHE A 92 -5.71 -36.42 -41.48
CA PHE A 92 -5.56 -34.99 -41.20
C PHE A 92 -5.82 -34.13 -42.44
N ALA A 93 -6.03 -32.83 -42.26
CA ALA A 93 -6.18 -31.86 -43.34
C ALA A 93 -5.53 -30.52 -42.97
N PHE A 94 -5.07 -29.79 -43.98
CA PHE A 94 -4.59 -28.42 -43.88
C PHE A 94 -5.69 -27.46 -44.28
N VAL A 95 -5.90 -26.42 -43.47
CA VAL A 95 -6.92 -25.41 -43.68
C VAL A 95 -6.29 -24.02 -43.61
N GLU A 96 -6.43 -23.25 -44.69
CA GLU A 96 -5.98 -21.86 -44.79
C GLU A 96 -7.17 -20.91 -44.54
N TYR A 97 -7.00 -20.04 -43.55
CA TYR A 97 -7.95 -18.98 -43.22
C TYR A 97 -7.54 -17.65 -43.87
N GLN A 98 -8.50 -16.73 -44.03
CA GLN A 98 -8.25 -15.44 -44.68
C GLN A 98 -7.23 -14.56 -43.93
N THR A 99 -7.16 -14.68 -42.61
CA THR A 99 -6.19 -13.95 -41.78
C THR A 99 -5.65 -14.83 -40.65
N PRO A 100 -4.44 -14.55 -40.13
CA PRO A 100 -3.89 -15.27 -38.98
C PRO A 100 -4.78 -15.21 -37.73
N GLN A 101 -5.47 -14.09 -37.48
CA GLN A 101 -6.39 -13.98 -36.34
C GLN A 101 -7.58 -14.95 -36.46
N GLN A 102 -8.05 -15.22 -37.69
CA GLN A 102 -9.12 -16.20 -37.92
C GLN A 102 -8.64 -17.64 -37.70
N ALA A 103 -7.39 -17.96 -38.05
CA ALA A 103 -6.77 -19.25 -37.76
C ALA A 103 -6.68 -19.52 -36.25
N ILE A 104 -6.27 -18.51 -35.47
CA ILE A 104 -6.23 -18.58 -33.99
C ILE A 104 -7.64 -18.77 -33.42
N ALA A 105 -8.61 -17.98 -33.92
CA ALA A 105 -10.00 -18.10 -33.49
C ALA A 105 -10.60 -19.48 -33.80
N ALA A 106 -10.27 -20.05 -34.95
CA ALA A 106 -10.71 -21.40 -35.34
C ALA A 106 -10.10 -22.49 -34.47
N CYS A 107 -8.81 -22.40 -34.13
CA CYS A 107 -8.16 -23.31 -33.17
C CYS A 107 -8.90 -23.30 -31.82
N LYS A 108 -9.15 -22.10 -31.26
CA LYS A 108 -9.86 -21.95 -29.98
C LYS A 108 -11.30 -22.49 -30.01
N ALA A 109 -12.01 -22.31 -31.13
CA ALA A 109 -13.42 -22.66 -31.22
C ALA A 109 -13.68 -24.14 -31.52
N VAL A 110 -12.78 -24.80 -32.26
CA VAL A 110 -13.04 -26.14 -32.82
C VAL A 110 -12.18 -27.23 -32.19
N HIS A 111 -11.02 -26.91 -31.62
CA HIS A 111 -10.17 -27.91 -30.95
C HIS A 111 -10.92 -28.63 -29.81
N GLY A 112 -10.82 -29.95 -29.76
CA GLY A 112 -11.46 -30.80 -28.75
C GLY A 112 -12.95 -31.06 -28.96
N THR A 113 -13.55 -30.56 -30.05
CA THR A 113 -14.96 -30.82 -30.36
C THR A 113 -15.17 -32.16 -31.07
N PRO A 114 -16.17 -32.97 -30.70
CA PRO A 114 -16.40 -34.27 -31.31
C PRO A 114 -16.95 -34.14 -32.74
N ILE A 115 -16.33 -34.85 -33.69
CA ILE A 115 -16.80 -34.99 -35.08
C ILE A 115 -17.93 -36.03 -35.13
N ASP A 116 -17.68 -37.18 -34.50
CA ASP A 116 -18.63 -38.26 -34.30
C ASP A 116 -18.33 -38.96 -32.95
N ARG A 117 -18.83 -40.19 -32.75
CA ARG A 117 -18.64 -40.92 -31.48
C ARG A 117 -17.21 -41.45 -31.28
N ARG A 118 -16.38 -41.50 -32.33
CA ARG A 118 -15.02 -42.05 -32.34
C ARG A 118 -13.94 -41.02 -32.68
N HIS A 119 -14.31 -39.92 -33.35
CA HIS A 119 -13.38 -38.92 -33.86
C HIS A 119 -13.63 -37.55 -33.19
N THR A 120 -12.56 -36.88 -32.81
CA THR A 120 -12.55 -35.55 -32.18
C THR A 120 -11.58 -34.67 -32.94
N PHE A 121 -11.95 -33.41 -33.19
CA PHE A 121 -11.08 -32.46 -33.88
C PHE A 121 -9.85 -32.12 -33.04
N GLY A 122 -8.66 -32.41 -33.56
CA GLY A 122 -7.39 -31.90 -33.05
C GLY A 122 -6.90 -30.75 -33.93
N VAL A 123 -7.17 -29.51 -33.54
CA VAL A 123 -6.86 -28.33 -34.37
C VAL A 123 -5.61 -27.65 -33.82
N ASN A 124 -4.50 -27.64 -34.58
CA ASN A 124 -3.20 -27.13 -34.15
C ASN A 124 -2.66 -26.12 -35.16
N LYS A 125 -1.96 -25.06 -34.69
CA LYS A 125 -1.27 -24.15 -35.60
C LYS A 125 -0.10 -24.88 -36.25
N ILE A 126 0.22 -24.56 -37.50
CA ILE A 126 1.38 -25.16 -38.17
C ILE A 126 2.71 -24.77 -37.46
N THR A 127 2.75 -23.60 -36.85
CA THR A 127 3.87 -23.11 -36.03
C THR A 127 4.05 -23.91 -34.74
N ASP A 128 2.96 -24.41 -34.14
CA ASP A 128 3.02 -25.25 -32.93
C ASP A 128 3.65 -26.62 -33.24
N ILE A 129 3.40 -27.18 -34.44
CA ILE A 129 4.04 -28.44 -34.87
C ILE A 129 5.55 -28.25 -34.99
N ASP A 130 6.00 -27.09 -35.44
CA ASP A 130 7.42 -26.81 -35.57
C ASP A 130 8.08 -26.54 -34.21
N ARG A 131 7.30 -26.04 -33.24
CA ARG A 131 7.73 -25.75 -31.87
C ARG A 131 7.79 -27.00 -30.98
N TYR A 132 6.80 -27.87 -31.10
CA TYR A 132 6.60 -29.03 -30.22
C TYR A 132 6.86 -30.38 -30.91
N GLY A 133 6.77 -30.45 -32.23
CA GLY A 133 6.81 -31.70 -33.00
C GLY A 133 8.14 -32.04 -33.65
N ARG A 134 9.18 -31.19 -33.55
CA ARG A 134 10.53 -31.55 -33.99
C ARG A 134 11.21 -32.45 -32.97
N GLU A 135 11.83 -33.53 -33.45
CA GLU A 135 12.68 -34.42 -32.64
C GLU A 135 13.71 -33.60 -31.85
N GLY A 136 13.78 -33.80 -30.53
CA GLY A 136 14.71 -33.12 -29.62
C GLY A 136 14.19 -31.86 -28.92
N LYS A 137 13.02 -31.30 -29.26
CA LYS A 137 12.43 -30.14 -28.56
C LYS A 137 11.62 -30.52 -27.32
N ILE A 138 11.15 -31.77 -27.21
CA ILE A 138 10.47 -32.32 -26.04
C ILE A 138 11.31 -33.50 -25.53
N ASN A 139 11.61 -33.50 -24.24
CA ASN A 139 12.30 -34.61 -23.60
C ASN A 139 11.33 -35.78 -23.42
N GLU A 140 11.60 -36.92 -24.06
CA GLU A 140 10.77 -38.13 -23.95
C GLU A 140 10.88 -38.79 -22.57
N GLU A 141 11.98 -38.52 -21.84
CA GLU A 141 12.19 -38.99 -20.48
C GLU A 141 11.73 -37.94 -19.45
N TYR A 142 10.74 -38.32 -18.64
CA TYR A 142 10.29 -37.49 -17.51
C TYR A 142 11.37 -37.47 -16.42
N GLU A 143 12.05 -36.34 -16.28
CA GLU A 143 12.88 -36.07 -15.11
C GLU A 143 12.02 -35.45 -13.99
N PRO A 144 11.88 -36.13 -12.84
CA PRO A 144 11.17 -35.54 -11.71
C PRO A 144 11.90 -34.26 -11.26
N PRO A 145 11.16 -33.16 -10.99
CA PRO A 145 11.76 -31.90 -10.58
C PRO A 145 12.55 -32.09 -9.29
N LYS A 146 13.79 -31.59 -9.26
CA LYS A 146 14.62 -31.60 -8.07
C LYS A 146 13.95 -30.71 -7.03
N LEU A 147 13.71 -31.27 -5.84
CA LEU A 147 13.31 -30.47 -4.69
C LEU A 147 14.53 -29.65 -4.27
N ASP A 148 14.39 -28.32 -4.30
CA ASP A 148 15.44 -27.43 -3.81
C ASP A 148 15.77 -27.78 -2.35
N GLU A 149 17.05 -27.70 -1.98
CA GLU A 149 17.48 -27.91 -0.60
C GLU A 149 16.79 -26.89 0.33
N PHE A 150 16.46 -27.31 1.55
CA PHE A 150 15.81 -26.42 2.51
C PHE A 150 16.82 -25.36 2.99
N HIS A 151 16.61 -24.12 2.60
CA HIS A 151 17.31 -22.98 3.16
C HIS A 151 16.48 -22.41 4.31
N GLU A 152 17.08 -22.30 5.51
CA GLU A 152 16.44 -21.64 6.65
C GLU A 152 16.13 -20.18 6.27
N LYS A 153 14.85 -19.82 6.31
CA LYS A 153 14.42 -18.45 6.03
C LYS A 153 14.71 -17.57 7.23
N GLU A 154 15.24 -16.38 6.97
CA GLU A 154 15.39 -15.36 8.00
C GLU A 154 14.06 -15.06 8.70
N HIS A 155 14.14 -14.71 9.98
CA HIS A 155 12.96 -14.33 10.74
C HIS A 155 12.41 -12.99 10.24
N LEU A 156 11.30 -13.05 9.49
CA LEU A 156 10.71 -11.86 8.87
C LEU A 156 10.35 -10.78 9.90
N ARG A 157 9.97 -11.18 11.12
CA ARG A 157 9.56 -10.30 12.23
C ARG A 157 10.68 -9.88 13.19
N TRP A 158 11.93 -9.88 12.72
CA TRP A 158 13.13 -9.60 13.52
C TRP A 158 13.06 -8.24 14.25
N TRP A 159 12.45 -7.22 13.63
CA TRP A 159 12.41 -5.86 14.18
C TRP A 159 11.63 -5.75 15.50
N LEU A 160 10.75 -6.72 15.80
CA LEU A 160 10.04 -6.78 17.07
C LEU A 160 10.94 -7.13 18.25
N GLY A 161 12.12 -7.69 17.99
CA GLY A 161 13.14 -8.04 18.98
C GLY A 161 14.16 -6.95 19.26
N ASP A 162 13.99 -5.73 18.74
CA ASP A 162 14.86 -4.59 19.07
C ASP A 162 14.82 -4.31 20.58
N SER A 163 15.99 -4.28 21.22
CA SER A 163 16.11 -4.09 22.67
C SER A 163 15.55 -2.75 23.13
N ASN A 164 15.69 -1.72 22.29
CA ASN A 164 15.28 -0.36 22.58
C ASN A 164 13.82 -0.11 22.18
N SER A 165 13.12 -1.13 21.67
CA SER A 165 11.72 -1.07 21.23
C SER A 165 11.43 0.13 20.31
N ARG A 166 12.39 0.43 19.43
CA ARG A 166 12.28 1.53 18.46
C ARG A 166 11.27 1.18 17.37
N ASP A 167 10.74 2.20 16.74
CA ASP A 167 9.82 2.07 15.61
C ASP A 167 10.57 2.38 14.31
N GLN A 168 10.25 1.64 13.26
CA GLN A 168 10.83 1.85 11.94
C GLN A 168 9.89 2.68 11.08
N PHE A 169 10.45 3.45 10.16
CA PHE A 169 9.69 4.10 9.10
C PHE A 169 10.44 3.96 7.77
N VAL A 170 9.70 4.01 6.67
CA VAL A 170 10.25 4.11 5.31
C VAL A 170 10.22 5.56 4.88
N LEU A 171 11.26 5.99 4.18
CA LEU A 171 11.41 7.34 3.65
C LEU A 171 11.70 7.26 2.15
N TYR A 172 10.82 7.83 1.34
CA TYR A 172 10.97 7.95 -0.10
C TYR A 172 11.27 9.40 -0.48
N ARG A 173 12.44 9.63 -1.08
CA ARG A 173 12.96 10.95 -1.43
C ARG A 173 13.74 10.89 -2.74
N GLY A 174 13.47 11.81 -3.68
CA GLY A 174 14.04 11.72 -5.02
C GLY A 174 13.77 10.33 -5.61
N ASP A 175 14.82 9.61 -5.98
CA ASP A 175 14.74 8.23 -6.47
C ASP A 175 15.19 7.18 -5.42
N GLY A 176 15.57 7.63 -4.22
CA GLY A 176 16.03 6.79 -3.12
C GLY A 176 14.91 6.41 -2.16
N VAL A 177 14.86 5.13 -1.80
CA VAL A 177 13.99 4.62 -0.73
C VAL A 177 14.87 4.02 0.35
N GLY A 178 14.69 4.48 1.59
CA GLY A 178 15.39 3.92 2.74
C GLY A 178 14.45 3.57 3.87
N VAL A 179 14.87 2.63 4.72
CA VAL A 179 14.19 2.24 5.95
C VAL A 179 15.10 2.58 7.12
N TYR A 180 14.54 3.23 8.14
CA TYR A 180 15.29 3.82 9.24
C TYR A 180 14.65 3.45 10.59
N TRP A 181 15.48 3.34 11.63
CA TRP A 181 15.01 3.36 13.01
C TRP A 181 14.82 4.79 13.48
N ASN A 182 13.72 5.04 14.19
CA ASN A 182 13.52 6.32 14.84
C ASN A 182 14.42 6.47 16.07
N LYS A 183 15.20 7.54 16.11
CA LYS A 183 16.06 7.94 17.25
C LYS A 183 15.60 9.26 17.89
N LYS A 184 14.29 9.45 18.08
CA LYS A 184 13.72 10.64 18.75
C LYS A 184 14.25 11.94 18.12
N ARG A 185 15.07 12.70 18.86
CA ARG A 185 15.67 13.98 18.45
C ARG A 185 16.89 13.79 17.54
N ASP A 186 17.59 12.66 17.67
CA ASP A 186 18.79 12.37 16.90
C ASP A 186 18.46 11.92 15.48
N ASN A 187 19.49 11.88 14.64
CA ASN A 187 19.36 11.44 13.27
C ASN A 187 18.89 9.98 13.20
N PRO A 188 17.91 9.66 12.33
CA PRO A 188 17.44 8.29 12.14
C PRO A 188 18.59 7.34 11.78
N GLU A 189 18.63 6.18 12.44
CA GLU A 189 19.64 5.17 12.11
C GLU A 189 19.20 4.42 10.85
N GLN A 190 20.02 4.49 9.81
CA GLN A 190 19.76 3.83 8.54
C GLN A 190 19.91 2.32 8.65
N ILE A 191 18.86 1.58 8.27
CA ILE A 191 18.90 0.12 8.15
C ILE A 191 19.31 -0.25 6.72
N ILE A 192 18.66 0.36 5.74
CA ILE A 192 18.93 0.13 4.32
C ILE A 192 18.49 1.33 3.51
N ASP A 193 19.22 1.62 2.43
CA ASP A 193 18.87 2.69 1.49
C ASP A 193 19.24 2.24 0.08
N ARG A 194 18.28 2.28 -0.84
CA ARG A 194 18.44 1.80 -2.22
C ARG A 194 17.89 2.82 -3.21
N GLN A 195 18.70 3.14 -4.21
CA GLN A 195 18.27 3.92 -5.37
C GLN A 195 17.34 3.09 -6.26
N HIS A 196 16.32 3.73 -6.82
CA HIS A 196 15.32 3.13 -7.73
C HIS A 196 14.66 1.86 -7.18
N TRP A 197 14.44 1.79 -5.86
CA TRP A 197 13.83 0.61 -5.24
C TRP A 197 12.34 0.46 -5.61
N THR A 198 11.67 1.58 -5.90
CA THR A 198 10.30 1.64 -6.42
C THR A 198 10.24 2.72 -7.50
N GLU A 199 9.28 2.61 -8.42
CA GLU A 199 9.05 3.61 -9.46
C GLU A 199 7.88 4.55 -9.11
N LYS A 200 6.87 4.05 -8.38
CA LYS A 200 5.66 4.83 -8.03
C LYS A 200 5.60 5.25 -6.56
N PHE A 201 5.29 4.32 -5.66
CA PHE A 201 5.17 4.56 -4.22
C PHE A 201 5.62 3.31 -3.45
N VAL A 202 5.70 3.44 -2.13
CA VAL A 202 5.91 2.31 -1.21
C VAL A 202 4.74 2.15 -0.28
N GLN A 203 4.50 0.91 0.18
CA GLN A 203 3.44 0.62 1.12
C GLN A 203 3.84 -0.53 2.04
N TRP A 204 3.62 -0.37 3.34
CA TRP A 204 3.76 -1.47 4.29
C TRP A 204 2.55 -2.40 4.23
N SER A 205 2.80 -3.70 4.42
CA SER A 205 1.71 -4.63 4.72
C SER A 205 1.11 -4.32 6.10
N PRO A 206 -0.17 -4.67 6.38
CA PRO A 206 -0.89 -4.24 7.59
C PRO A 206 -0.26 -4.65 8.93
N LEU A 207 0.55 -5.72 8.97
CA LEU A 207 1.28 -6.15 10.17
C LEU A 207 2.77 -5.77 10.12
N GLY A 208 3.19 -5.02 9.11
CA GLY A 208 4.56 -4.56 8.90
C GLY A 208 5.55 -5.65 8.50
N THR A 209 5.09 -6.86 8.15
CA THR A 209 6.00 -7.95 7.77
C THR A 209 6.71 -7.68 6.44
N TYR A 210 6.03 -7.05 5.49
CA TYR A 210 6.52 -6.81 4.14
C TYR A 210 6.48 -5.33 3.77
N LEU A 211 7.46 -4.90 2.97
CA LEU A 211 7.44 -3.64 2.23
C LEU A 211 7.12 -3.91 0.77
N ALA A 212 6.10 -3.27 0.25
CA ALA A 212 5.69 -3.35 -1.15
C ALA A 212 6.36 -2.24 -1.98
N THR A 213 6.94 -2.62 -3.11
CA THR A 213 7.47 -1.71 -4.12
C THR A 213 6.80 -1.95 -5.46
N ILE A 214 6.45 -0.87 -6.15
CA ILE A 214 5.66 -0.90 -7.39
C ILE A 214 6.56 -0.56 -8.59
N HIS A 215 6.51 -1.42 -9.60
CA HIS A 215 7.30 -1.36 -10.83
C HIS A 215 6.38 -1.50 -12.05
N ILE A 216 6.82 -1.06 -13.23
CA ILE A 216 6.07 -1.23 -14.49
C ILE A 216 5.72 -2.70 -14.77
N ARG A 217 6.59 -3.65 -14.41
CA ARG A 217 6.33 -5.09 -14.60
C ARG A 217 5.41 -5.70 -13.53
N GLY A 218 5.14 -4.98 -12.45
CA GLY A 218 4.30 -5.43 -11.34
C GLY A 218 4.86 -5.07 -9.97
N MET A 219 4.51 -5.85 -8.97
CA MET A 219 4.85 -5.55 -7.58
C MET A 219 5.86 -6.56 -7.02
N GLN A 220 6.68 -6.10 -6.09
CA GLN A 220 7.60 -6.95 -5.34
C GLN A 220 7.43 -6.71 -3.84
N LEU A 221 7.60 -7.78 -3.04
CA LEU A 221 7.64 -7.72 -1.59
C LEU A 221 9.06 -7.94 -1.08
N TRP A 222 9.41 -7.18 -0.05
CA TRP A 222 10.69 -7.22 0.64
C TRP A 222 10.46 -7.45 2.13
N GLY A 223 11.35 -8.21 2.76
CA GLY A 223 11.26 -8.51 4.20
C GLY A 223 12.51 -9.25 4.67
N GLY A 224 12.58 -9.56 5.96
CA GLY A 224 13.78 -10.12 6.58
C GLY A 224 14.77 -9.05 7.04
N GLN A 225 15.87 -9.48 7.68
CA GLN A 225 16.90 -8.58 8.18
C GLN A 225 17.80 -8.10 7.04
N SER A 226 18.05 -8.96 6.05
CA SER A 226 18.79 -8.65 4.82
C SER A 226 17.98 -7.86 3.78
N TRP A 227 16.68 -7.62 4.02
CA TRP A 227 15.77 -7.02 3.04
C TRP A 227 15.82 -7.75 1.69
N SER A 228 15.79 -9.08 1.75
CA SER A 228 15.73 -9.94 0.58
C SER A 228 14.34 -9.86 -0.06
N ARG A 229 14.31 -10.05 -1.38
CA ARG A 229 13.04 -10.14 -2.13
C ARG A 229 12.33 -11.43 -1.73
N GLN A 230 11.09 -11.33 -1.29
CA GLN A 230 10.27 -12.46 -0.85
C GLN A 230 9.47 -13.03 -2.03
N THR A 231 8.62 -12.19 -2.64
CA THR A 231 7.69 -12.62 -3.70
C THR A 231 7.59 -11.55 -4.78
N ARG A 232 7.37 -11.99 -6.03
CA ARG A 232 7.08 -11.13 -7.19
C ARG A 232 5.65 -11.40 -7.65
N PHE A 233 4.90 -10.34 -7.92
CA PHE A 233 3.55 -10.40 -8.46
C PHE A 233 3.54 -9.76 -9.85
N PRO A 234 3.59 -10.56 -10.92
CA PRO A 234 3.61 -10.06 -12.29
C PRO A 234 2.22 -9.56 -12.67
N HIS A 235 1.99 -8.28 -12.45
CA HIS A 235 0.83 -7.56 -12.94
C HIS A 235 1.33 -6.29 -13.62
N PRO A 236 1.38 -6.26 -14.95
CA PRO A 236 1.88 -5.10 -15.68
C PRO A 236 1.12 -3.82 -15.30
N TYR A 237 1.86 -2.72 -15.16
CA TYR A 237 1.33 -1.38 -14.93
C TYR A 237 0.42 -1.24 -13.69
N VAL A 238 0.71 -1.96 -12.60
CA VAL A 238 -0.03 -1.81 -11.34
C VAL A 238 -0.06 -0.36 -10.88
N ASP A 239 -1.26 0.12 -10.58
CA ASP A 239 -1.53 1.47 -10.11
C ASP A 239 -1.89 1.48 -8.62
N LEU A 240 -2.65 0.49 -8.14
CA LEU A 240 -3.14 0.41 -6.76
C LEU A 240 -2.97 -0.99 -6.19
N VAL A 241 -2.67 -1.07 -4.89
CA VAL A 241 -2.46 -2.32 -4.15
C VAL A 241 -3.14 -2.26 -2.79
N ASP A 242 -3.74 -3.37 -2.37
CA ASP A 242 -4.47 -3.48 -1.11
C ASP A 242 -4.26 -4.87 -0.49
N PHE A 243 -3.87 -4.89 0.77
CA PHE A 243 -3.55 -6.13 1.50
C PHE A 243 -4.75 -6.56 2.34
N SER A 244 -4.91 -7.87 2.49
CA SER A 244 -5.82 -8.41 3.49
C SER A 244 -5.32 -8.07 4.91
N PRO A 245 -6.22 -7.85 5.89
CA PRO A 245 -5.86 -7.46 7.25
C PRO A 245 -4.83 -8.36 7.94
N ASN A 246 -4.83 -9.66 7.66
CA ASN A 246 -3.90 -10.62 8.25
C ASN A 246 -2.75 -11.05 7.33
N GLU A 247 -2.47 -10.31 6.25
CA GLU A 247 -1.35 -10.53 5.32
C GLU A 247 -1.37 -11.89 4.57
N ASN A 248 -2.55 -12.47 4.35
CA ASN A 248 -2.68 -13.72 3.59
C ASN A 248 -2.90 -13.48 2.08
N TYR A 249 -3.59 -12.39 1.72
CA TYR A 249 -3.97 -12.09 0.36
C TYR A 249 -3.70 -10.64 -0.02
N LEU A 250 -3.63 -10.41 -1.33
CA LEU A 250 -3.32 -9.11 -1.91
C LEU A 250 -4.21 -8.88 -3.12
N CYS A 251 -4.84 -7.72 -3.20
CA CYS A 251 -5.49 -7.21 -4.40
C CYS A 251 -4.56 -6.23 -5.11
N THR A 252 -4.41 -6.41 -6.42
CA THR A 252 -3.68 -5.46 -7.27
C THR A 252 -4.61 -5.01 -8.39
N TRP A 253 -4.47 -3.74 -8.79
CA TRP A 253 -5.26 -3.16 -9.86
C TRP A 253 -4.39 -2.36 -10.81
N SER A 254 -4.68 -2.50 -12.10
CA SER A 254 -4.19 -1.62 -13.16
C SER A 254 -5.36 -1.02 -13.93
N PHE A 255 -5.22 0.26 -14.30
CA PHE A 255 -6.15 0.89 -15.23
C PHE A 255 -6.11 0.24 -16.61
N ARG A 256 -4.92 -0.22 -17.04
CA ARG A 256 -4.76 -0.93 -18.30
C ARG A 256 -5.21 -2.38 -18.13
N PRO A 257 -6.06 -2.91 -19.04
CA PRO A 257 -6.35 -4.33 -19.04
C PRO A 257 -5.06 -5.16 -19.18
N ILE A 258 -5.04 -6.30 -18.52
CA ILE A 258 -3.95 -7.28 -18.60
C ILE A 258 -3.93 -7.83 -20.02
N GLU A 259 -2.75 -7.84 -20.63
CA GLU A 259 -2.47 -8.52 -21.88
C GLU A 259 -1.60 -9.73 -21.57
N VAL A 260 -2.15 -10.93 -21.73
CA VAL A 260 -1.43 -12.17 -21.41
C VAL A 260 -0.73 -12.69 -22.66
N ALA A 261 0.60 -12.79 -22.60
CA ALA A 261 1.39 -13.41 -23.66
C ALA A 261 1.09 -14.92 -23.76
N GLU A 262 1.20 -15.50 -24.96
CA GLU A 262 0.88 -16.95 -25.17
C GLU A 262 1.74 -17.88 -24.28
N ASP A 263 2.93 -17.44 -23.85
CA ASP A 263 3.87 -18.21 -23.02
C ASP A 263 4.00 -17.67 -21.57
N ASP A 264 3.02 -16.91 -21.05
CA ASP A 264 3.11 -16.39 -19.68
C ASP A 264 3.09 -17.56 -18.65
N PRO A 265 4.09 -17.68 -17.76
CA PRO A 265 4.20 -18.81 -16.85
C PRO A 265 3.24 -18.74 -15.66
N ILE A 266 2.60 -17.59 -15.41
CA ILE A 266 1.84 -17.31 -14.18
C ILE A 266 0.39 -16.94 -14.49
N LEU A 267 0.16 -16.12 -15.52
CA LEU A 267 -1.17 -15.72 -15.96
C LEU A 267 -1.66 -16.63 -17.09
N SER A 268 -2.93 -17.02 -17.00
CA SER A 268 -3.59 -17.81 -18.01
C SER A 268 -4.29 -16.91 -19.03
N GLN A 269 -4.62 -17.45 -20.20
CA GLN A 269 -5.40 -16.71 -21.20
C GLN A 269 -6.79 -16.28 -20.69
N ASP A 270 -7.31 -16.91 -19.64
CA ASP A 270 -8.55 -16.47 -18.99
C ASP A 270 -8.39 -15.15 -18.24
N ASP A 271 -7.17 -14.73 -17.91
CA ASP A 271 -6.85 -13.47 -17.22
C ASP A 271 -6.77 -12.27 -18.17
N ASP A 272 -6.68 -12.53 -19.48
CA ASP A 272 -6.59 -11.54 -20.54
C ASP A 272 -7.81 -10.59 -20.54
N GLY A 273 -7.55 -9.29 -20.69
CA GLY A 273 -8.56 -8.24 -20.69
C GLY A 273 -9.13 -7.85 -19.31
N LYS A 274 -8.61 -8.40 -18.20
CA LYS A 274 -9.04 -8.06 -16.83
C LYS A 274 -8.15 -6.99 -16.18
N ASN A 275 -8.56 -6.44 -15.03
CA ASN A 275 -7.87 -5.30 -14.40
C ASN A 275 -7.44 -5.57 -12.96
N TYR A 276 -8.14 -6.46 -12.27
CA TYR A 276 -7.88 -6.79 -10.88
C TYR A 276 -7.31 -8.20 -10.82
N ILE A 277 -6.33 -8.42 -9.95
CA ILE A 277 -5.85 -9.76 -9.61
C ILE A 277 -5.78 -9.87 -8.08
N ILE A 278 -6.41 -10.93 -7.56
CA ILE A 278 -6.26 -11.35 -6.18
C ILE A 278 -5.19 -12.43 -6.12
N TRP A 279 -4.19 -12.22 -5.29
CA TRP A 279 -3.02 -13.07 -5.10
C TRP A 279 -3.03 -13.70 -3.71
N ASP A 280 -2.45 -14.88 -3.60
CA ASP A 280 -2.01 -15.48 -2.33
C ASP A 280 -0.58 -15.03 -2.04
N LEU A 281 -0.35 -14.38 -0.89
CA LEU A 281 0.99 -13.90 -0.53
C LEU A 281 1.99 -15.03 -0.31
N SER A 282 1.53 -16.15 0.24
CA SER A 282 2.40 -17.25 0.66
C SER A 282 2.99 -17.99 -0.53
N THR A 283 2.18 -18.18 -1.58
CA THR A 283 2.57 -18.90 -2.81
C THR A 283 2.96 -17.98 -3.95
N GLY A 284 2.56 -16.69 -3.91
CA GLY A 284 2.76 -15.75 -5.01
C GLY A 284 1.86 -16.00 -6.22
N ARG A 285 0.90 -16.92 -6.12
CA ARG A 285 0.06 -17.33 -7.26
C ARG A 285 -1.22 -16.49 -7.36
N PRO A 286 -1.70 -16.23 -8.60
CA PRO A 286 -2.98 -15.57 -8.80
C PRO A 286 -4.11 -16.54 -8.41
N LEU A 287 -4.99 -16.12 -7.50
CA LEU A 287 -6.18 -16.90 -7.13
C LEU A 287 -7.31 -16.68 -8.14
N ARG A 288 -7.55 -15.42 -8.52
CA ARG A 288 -8.55 -15.04 -9.52
C ARG A 288 -8.34 -13.60 -10.00
N SER A 289 -8.60 -13.38 -11.27
CA SER A 289 -8.64 -12.07 -11.90
C SER A 289 -10.06 -11.60 -12.22
N PHE A 290 -10.28 -10.28 -12.26
CA PHE A 290 -11.59 -9.67 -12.52
C PHE A 290 -11.49 -8.45 -13.44
N ALA A 291 -12.46 -8.30 -14.34
CA ALA A 291 -12.64 -7.08 -15.11
C ALA A 291 -13.24 -5.96 -14.26
N MET A 292 -12.96 -4.70 -14.61
CA MET A 292 -13.65 -3.56 -14.03
C MET A 292 -15.09 -3.46 -14.57
N TYR A 293 -16.05 -3.13 -13.71
CA TYR A 293 -17.45 -3.02 -14.13
C TYR A 293 -17.71 -1.76 -14.97
N ASP A 294 -17.00 -0.67 -14.68
CA ASP A 294 -17.27 0.68 -15.20
C ASP A 294 -16.32 1.13 -16.34
N LEU A 295 -15.56 0.22 -16.95
CA LEU A 295 -14.61 0.56 -18.02
C LEU A 295 -15.28 1.11 -19.30
N ALA A 296 -16.60 0.92 -19.47
CA ALA A 296 -17.28 1.09 -20.75
C ALA A 296 -17.85 2.50 -21.03
N THR A 297 -17.84 3.42 -20.07
CA THR A 297 -18.42 4.76 -20.27
C THR A 297 -17.70 5.79 -19.43
N ALA A 298 -16.56 6.32 -19.91
CA ALA A 298 -16.22 7.69 -19.57
C ALA A 298 -17.29 8.58 -20.24
N PRO A 299 -18.15 9.29 -19.50
CA PRO A 299 -19.01 10.28 -20.12
C PRO A 299 -18.11 11.31 -20.80
N GLU A 300 -18.34 11.56 -22.09
CA GLU A 300 -17.78 12.75 -22.72
C GLU A 300 -18.35 13.96 -21.98
N GLY A 301 -17.46 14.75 -21.36
CA GLY A 301 -17.87 16.03 -20.81
C GLY A 301 -18.42 16.94 -21.91
N PRO A 302 -19.09 18.04 -21.58
CA PRO A 302 -19.57 19.01 -22.56
C PRO A 302 -18.48 19.53 -23.52
N ASP A 303 -17.20 19.38 -23.16
CA ASP A 303 -16.03 19.77 -23.95
C ASP A 303 -15.29 18.60 -24.64
N GLY A 304 -15.87 17.39 -24.70
CA GLY A 304 -15.24 16.22 -25.31
C GLY A 304 -14.03 15.65 -24.56
N GLN A 305 -13.73 16.15 -23.35
CA GLN A 305 -12.74 15.55 -22.46
C GLN A 305 -13.38 14.40 -21.67
N PRO A 306 -12.71 13.24 -21.55
CA PRO A 306 -13.21 12.14 -20.75
C PRO A 306 -13.31 12.58 -19.30
N VAL A 307 -14.52 12.59 -18.74
CA VAL A 307 -14.71 12.78 -17.30
C VAL A 307 -14.10 11.56 -16.62
N LYS A 308 -12.96 11.73 -15.96
CA LYS A 308 -12.35 10.69 -15.11
C LYS A 308 -13.34 10.37 -13.98
N LYS A 309 -14.23 9.39 -14.17
CA LYS A 309 -14.99 8.81 -13.05
C LYS A 309 -13.95 8.22 -12.10
N GLN A 310 -13.86 8.75 -10.89
CA GLN A 310 -12.91 8.28 -9.89
C GLN A 310 -13.27 6.82 -9.55
N VAL A 311 -12.32 5.91 -9.77
CA VAL A 311 -12.52 4.49 -9.47
C VAL A 311 -12.64 4.34 -7.96
N PRO A 312 -13.75 3.77 -7.43
CA PRO A 312 -13.87 3.53 -6.00
C PRO A 312 -12.80 2.51 -5.57
N TRP A 313 -11.90 2.93 -4.69
CA TRP A 313 -10.83 2.10 -4.14
C TRP A 313 -10.89 2.12 -2.60
N PRO A 314 -10.74 0.97 -1.92
CA PRO A 314 -10.56 -0.38 -2.48
C PRO A 314 -11.87 -0.97 -3.05
N ALA A 315 -11.77 -1.60 -4.23
CA ALA A 315 -12.92 -2.24 -4.89
C ALA A 315 -13.29 -3.60 -4.27
N PHE A 316 -12.26 -4.32 -3.78
CA PHE A 316 -12.40 -5.56 -3.03
C PHE A 316 -12.13 -5.25 -1.56
N LYS A 317 -13.13 -5.46 -0.71
CA LYS A 317 -13.02 -5.23 0.73
C LYS A 317 -12.97 -6.58 1.45
N TRP A 318 -12.03 -6.73 2.38
CA TRP A 318 -11.74 -7.98 3.09
C TRP A 318 -12.51 -8.09 4.40
N SER A 319 -12.89 -9.31 4.80
CA SER A 319 -13.32 -9.57 6.18
C SER A 319 -12.12 -9.48 7.13
N ALA A 320 -12.39 -9.19 8.42
CA ALA A 320 -11.35 -9.02 9.43
C ALA A 320 -10.46 -10.26 9.66
N ASP A 321 -10.91 -11.44 9.24
CA ASP A 321 -10.23 -12.73 9.41
C ASP A 321 -9.74 -13.34 8.09
N ASP A 322 -9.76 -12.57 7.00
CA ASP A 322 -9.33 -12.96 5.65
C ASP A 322 -10.06 -14.17 5.06
N LYS A 323 -11.21 -14.62 5.62
CA LYS A 323 -11.98 -15.74 5.06
C LYS A 323 -12.86 -15.33 3.89
N TYR A 324 -13.26 -14.07 3.82
CA TYR A 324 -14.10 -13.55 2.77
C TYR A 324 -13.53 -12.28 2.17
N VAL A 325 -13.76 -12.11 0.88
CA VAL A 325 -13.57 -10.84 0.19
C VAL A 325 -14.83 -10.52 -0.58
N ALA A 326 -15.26 -9.27 -0.55
CA ALA A 326 -16.45 -8.83 -1.24
C ALA A 326 -16.17 -7.69 -2.21
N ARG A 327 -16.92 -7.70 -3.31
CA ARG A 327 -16.94 -6.64 -4.31
C ARG A 327 -18.37 -6.23 -4.59
N MET A 328 -18.61 -4.94 -4.59
CA MET A 328 -19.91 -4.38 -4.93
C MET A 328 -20.02 -4.15 -6.44
N LYS A 329 -21.21 -4.39 -6.97
CA LYS A 329 -21.65 -3.84 -8.27
C LYS A 329 -22.76 -2.83 -7.97
N GLU A 330 -22.44 -1.57 -8.15
CA GLU A 330 -23.28 -0.43 -7.79
C GLU A 330 -24.71 -0.62 -8.35
N GLY A 331 -25.72 -0.42 -7.49
CA GLY A 331 -27.13 -0.54 -7.86
C GLY A 331 -27.70 -1.97 -7.90
N GLU A 332 -26.88 -3.01 -8.02
CA GLU A 332 -27.35 -4.40 -8.14
C GLU A 332 -27.17 -5.22 -6.84
N GLY A 333 -26.04 -5.07 -6.13
CA GLY A 333 -25.75 -5.83 -4.92
C GLY A 333 -24.26 -6.13 -4.72
N ILE A 334 -23.96 -7.17 -3.93
CA ILE A 334 -22.61 -7.49 -3.47
C ILE A 334 -22.25 -8.95 -3.77
N HIS A 335 -21.11 -9.16 -4.41
CA HIS A 335 -20.51 -10.49 -4.56
C HIS A 335 -19.58 -10.77 -3.37
N VAL A 336 -19.82 -11.87 -2.66
CA VAL A 336 -18.96 -12.35 -1.57
C VAL A 336 -18.26 -13.63 -2.04
N TYR A 337 -16.93 -13.66 -1.96
CA TYR A 337 -16.09 -14.79 -2.34
C TYR A 337 -15.44 -15.41 -1.09
N GLU A 338 -15.40 -16.73 -1.03
CA GLU A 338 -14.73 -17.49 0.02
C GLU A 338 -13.26 -17.74 -0.34
N LEU A 339 -12.35 -17.34 0.53
CA LEU A 339 -10.91 -17.49 0.38
C LEU A 339 -10.42 -18.79 1.06
N PRO A 340 -9.43 -19.50 0.48
CA PRO A 340 -8.67 -19.17 -0.73
C PRO A 340 -9.37 -19.59 -2.04
N SER A 341 -10.49 -20.30 -1.97
CA SER A 341 -11.10 -20.96 -3.14
C SER A 341 -11.62 -20.02 -4.23
N MET A 342 -11.84 -18.74 -3.90
CA MET A 342 -12.45 -17.71 -4.74
C MET A 342 -13.82 -18.09 -5.32
N LYS A 343 -14.52 -19.05 -4.70
CA LYS A 343 -15.89 -19.41 -5.04
C LYS A 343 -16.84 -18.35 -4.50
N ALA A 344 -17.75 -17.88 -5.36
CA ALA A 344 -18.83 -17.00 -4.92
C ALA A 344 -19.75 -17.76 -3.95
N MET A 345 -20.10 -17.15 -2.83
CA MET A 345 -20.97 -17.72 -1.80
C MET A 345 -22.35 -18.06 -2.39
N ASP A 346 -22.78 -19.32 -2.25
CA ASP A 346 -23.99 -19.89 -2.90
C ASP A 346 -24.04 -19.74 -4.42
N LYS A 347 -22.89 -19.52 -5.07
CA LYS A 347 -22.75 -19.25 -6.51
C LYS A 347 -23.61 -18.07 -7.01
N LYS A 348 -24.08 -17.20 -6.12
CA LYS A 348 -24.97 -16.08 -6.44
C LYS A 348 -24.49 -14.82 -5.74
N MET A 349 -24.83 -13.70 -6.37
CA MET A 349 -24.69 -12.37 -5.79
C MET A 349 -25.67 -12.21 -4.62
N VAL A 350 -25.25 -11.53 -3.55
CA VAL A 350 -26.18 -11.06 -2.52
C VAL A 350 -26.93 -9.88 -3.12
N SER A 351 -28.16 -10.13 -3.55
CA SER A 351 -29.01 -9.14 -4.20
C SER A 351 -29.43 -8.08 -3.19
N ILE A 352 -28.92 -6.86 -3.36
CA ILE A 352 -29.25 -5.69 -2.54
C ILE A 352 -29.54 -4.57 -3.53
N GLU A 353 -30.81 -4.41 -3.86
CA GLU A 353 -31.27 -3.45 -4.86
C GLU A 353 -30.88 -2.02 -4.46
N GLY A 354 -30.17 -1.33 -5.36
CA GLY A 354 -29.73 0.04 -5.15
C GLY A 354 -28.59 0.20 -4.14
N VAL A 355 -27.78 -0.84 -3.86
CA VAL A 355 -26.62 -0.66 -2.98
C VAL A 355 -25.66 0.38 -3.54
N MET A 356 -25.25 1.33 -2.70
CA MET A 356 -24.36 2.43 -3.07
C MET A 356 -22.98 2.31 -2.42
N ASP A 357 -22.92 1.76 -1.21
CA ASP A 357 -21.66 1.48 -0.52
C ASP A 357 -21.85 0.36 0.52
N PHE A 358 -20.76 -0.29 0.88
CA PHE A 358 -20.71 -1.28 1.96
C PHE A 358 -19.34 -1.29 2.63
N GLU A 359 -19.28 -1.59 3.91
CA GLU A 359 -18.03 -1.71 4.67
C GLU A 359 -18.07 -2.93 5.59
N TRP A 360 -17.00 -3.72 5.58
CA TRP A 360 -16.80 -4.80 6.54
C TRP A 360 -16.49 -4.28 7.93
N ALA A 361 -16.91 -5.04 8.94
CA ALA A 361 -16.40 -4.86 10.28
C ALA A 361 -14.87 -5.05 10.28
N PRO A 362 -14.08 -4.09 10.81
CA PRO A 362 -12.61 -4.12 10.78
C PRO A 362 -12.00 -5.12 11.78
N ALA A 363 -12.82 -5.66 12.69
CA ALA A 363 -12.46 -6.70 13.64
C ALA A 363 -13.57 -7.76 13.68
N THR A 364 -13.23 -8.96 14.15
CA THR A 364 -14.24 -10.02 14.33
C THR A 364 -15.30 -9.55 15.33
N PRO A 365 -16.57 -9.46 14.92
CA PRO A 365 -17.62 -8.90 15.75
C PRO A 365 -17.96 -9.82 16.93
N GLN A 366 -18.25 -9.21 18.09
CA GLN A 366 -18.60 -9.91 19.33
C GLN A 366 -19.97 -9.45 19.80
N ARG A 367 -21.02 -10.09 19.28
CA ARG A 367 -22.41 -9.75 19.60
C ARG A 367 -22.92 -10.55 20.79
N ASP A 368 -23.66 -9.88 21.69
CA ASP A 368 -24.27 -10.56 22.83
C ASP A 368 -25.20 -11.71 22.38
N GLY A 369 -25.02 -12.87 23.01
CA GLY A 369 -25.80 -14.09 22.72
C GLY A 369 -25.41 -14.87 21.46
N VAL A 370 -24.50 -14.36 20.61
CA VAL A 370 -24.06 -15.06 19.39
C VAL A 370 -22.76 -15.82 19.67
N LYS A 371 -22.82 -17.16 19.59
CA LYS A 371 -21.66 -18.04 19.73
C LYS A 371 -21.18 -18.64 18.40
N ALA A 372 -22.01 -18.54 17.37
CA ALA A 372 -21.65 -18.99 16.03
C ALA A 372 -20.66 -18.00 15.40
N TYR A 373 -19.86 -18.50 14.48
CA TYR A 373 -18.98 -17.67 13.67
C TYR A 373 -19.81 -16.70 12.81
N GLU A 374 -19.49 -15.42 12.88
CA GLU A 374 -20.04 -14.40 12.00
C GLU A 374 -18.99 -13.33 11.66
N GLN A 375 -19.09 -12.82 10.43
CA GLN A 375 -18.53 -11.53 10.02
C GLN A 375 -19.70 -10.60 9.70
N LEU A 376 -19.53 -9.31 9.92
CA LEU A 376 -20.56 -8.32 9.64
C LEU A 376 -20.07 -7.38 8.55
N PHE A 377 -20.97 -7.01 7.64
CA PHE A 377 -20.78 -5.80 6.85
C PHE A 377 -22.02 -4.91 6.97
N CYS A 378 -21.79 -3.61 6.95
CA CYS A 378 -22.84 -2.60 6.87
C CYS A 378 -22.96 -2.16 5.41
N PHE A 379 -24.18 -1.93 4.93
CA PHE A 379 -24.45 -1.41 3.59
C PHE A 379 -25.57 -0.39 3.64
N TRP A 380 -25.67 0.44 2.62
CA TRP A 380 -26.80 1.35 2.47
C TRP A 380 -27.36 1.40 1.05
N THR A 381 -28.67 1.69 0.98
CA THR A 381 -29.43 1.89 -0.26
C THR A 381 -30.16 3.23 -0.18
N PRO A 382 -30.24 4.01 -1.28
CA PRO A 382 -30.96 5.26 -1.32
C PRO A 382 -32.47 5.01 -1.39
N GLU A 383 -33.26 6.08 -1.48
CA GLU A 383 -34.69 5.99 -1.73
C GLU A 383 -34.96 5.54 -3.16
N ILE A 384 -35.76 4.48 -3.31
CA ILE A 384 -36.10 3.89 -4.62
C ILE A 384 -37.61 3.77 -4.72
N GLY A 385 -38.22 4.61 -5.55
CA GLY A 385 -39.67 4.65 -5.71
C GLY A 385 -40.37 4.99 -4.39
N SER A 386 -41.15 4.06 -3.85
CA SER A 386 -41.82 4.19 -2.55
C SER A 386 -41.02 3.62 -1.37
N ASN A 387 -39.89 2.95 -1.64
CA ASN A 387 -39.05 2.39 -0.59
C ASN A 387 -38.17 3.50 0.02
N PRO A 388 -38.16 3.65 1.36
CA PRO A 388 -37.26 4.58 2.02
C PRO A 388 -35.80 4.15 1.84
N ALA A 389 -34.85 5.07 2.06
CA ALA A 389 -33.45 4.72 2.18
C ALA A 389 -33.26 3.75 3.35
N LYS A 390 -32.34 2.79 3.19
CA LYS A 390 -32.12 1.73 4.18
C LYS A 390 -30.65 1.59 4.47
N VAL A 391 -30.32 1.51 5.75
CA VAL A 391 -29.03 1.01 6.21
C VAL A 391 -29.28 -0.38 6.77
N GLY A 392 -28.54 -1.35 6.27
CA GLY A 392 -28.59 -2.73 6.75
C GLY A 392 -27.26 -3.17 7.35
N LEU A 393 -27.34 -3.96 8.41
CA LEU A 393 -26.23 -4.73 8.96
C LEU A 393 -26.49 -6.20 8.66
N MET A 394 -25.64 -6.82 7.83
CA MET A 394 -25.79 -8.22 7.41
C MET A 394 -24.71 -9.09 8.06
N SER A 395 -25.10 -10.29 8.49
CA SER A 395 -24.21 -11.33 8.97
C SER A 395 -23.82 -12.29 7.86
N ILE A 396 -22.54 -12.68 7.82
CA ILE A 396 -21.96 -13.62 6.86
C ILE A 396 -21.29 -14.73 7.68
N PRO A 397 -21.57 -16.02 7.40
CA PRO A 397 -22.19 -16.56 6.18
C PRO A 397 -23.72 -16.67 6.19
N SER A 398 -24.42 -16.36 7.29
CA SER A 398 -25.87 -16.62 7.40
C SER A 398 -26.74 -15.80 6.43
N LYS A 399 -26.22 -14.67 5.93
CA LYS A 399 -26.93 -13.66 5.13
C LYS A 399 -28.14 -13.06 5.83
N GLU A 400 -28.21 -13.23 7.15
CA GLU A 400 -29.28 -12.66 7.97
C GLU A 400 -29.05 -11.16 8.15
N ILE A 401 -30.10 -10.38 7.94
CA ILE A 401 -30.09 -8.97 8.29
C ILE A 401 -30.27 -8.83 9.79
N VAL A 402 -29.18 -8.53 10.48
CA VAL A 402 -29.10 -8.35 11.93
C VAL A 402 -29.92 -7.15 12.37
N ARG A 403 -29.77 -6.04 11.63
CA ARG A 403 -30.45 -4.78 11.94
C ARG A 403 -30.66 -3.97 10.69
N THR A 404 -31.81 -3.33 10.59
CA THR A 404 -32.13 -2.37 9.53
C THR A 404 -32.59 -1.05 10.14
N ARG A 405 -32.14 0.06 9.55
CA ARG A 405 -32.61 1.40 9.85
C ARG A 405 -33.16 2.03 8.57
N ASN A 406 -34.43 2.42 8.60
CA ASN A 406 -35.06 3.15 7.51
C ASN A 406 -34.89 4.66 7.74
N LEU A 407 -34.53 5.38 6.68
CA LEU A 407 -34.24 6.80 6.68
C LEU A 407 -35.03 7.49 5.56
N PHE A 408 -35.26 8.79 5.72
CA PHE A 408 -36.03 9.60 4.78
C PHE A 408 -35.33 10.92 4.47
N ASN A 409 -35.53 11.43 3.26
CA ASN A 409 -34.86 12.56 2.63
C ASN A 409 -33.34 12.43 2.65
N VAL A 410 -32.81 11.25 2.34
CA VAL A 410 -31.36 10.97 2.34
C VAL A 410 -30.74 11.39 1.01
N THR A 411 -29.63 12.11 1.08
CA THR A 411 -28.80 12.47 -0.09
C THR A 411 -27.61 11.54 -0.22
N ASP A 412 -26.86 11.33 0.87
CA ASP A 412 -25.69 10.44 0.91
C ASP A 412 -25.57 9.82 2.31
N ALA A 413 -24.90 8.68 2.40
CA ALA A 413 -24.55 8.05 3.66
C ALA A 413 -23.11 7.51 3.62
N LYS A 414 -22.34 7.77 4.67
CA LYS A 414 -20.99 7.23 4.88
C LYS A 414 -20.96 6.32 6.09
N LEU A 415 -20.26 5.20 5.96
CA LEU A 415 -20.20 4.12 6.95
C LEU A 415 -18.85 4.19 7.69
N HIS A 416 -18.88 4.49 8.99
CA HIS A 416 -17.68 4.62 9.82
C HIS A 416 -17.67 3.56 10.91
N TRP A 417 -16.84 2.54 10.73
CA TRP A 417 -16.65 1.48 11.72
C TRP A 417 -15.64 1.87 12.80
N GLN A 418 -15.94 1.50 14.05
CA GLN A 418 -14.97 1.56 15.12
C GLN A 418 -14.00 0.36 15.01
N SER A 419 -12.71 0.58 15.25
CA SER A 419 -11.60 -0.38 15.03
C SER A 419 -11.74 -1.77 15.68
N GLN A 420 -12.59 -1.94 16.69
CA GLN A 420 -12.88 -3.21 17.38
C GLN A 420 -14.30 -3.73 17.07
N ALA A 421 -14.91 -3.22 15.98
CA ALA A 421 -16.26 -3.50 15.54
C ALA A 421 -17.31 -3.35 16.66
N ALA A 422 -17.06 -2.47 17.64
CA ALA A 422 -17.97 -2.23 18.75
C ALA A 422 -19.16 -1.36 18.33
N TYR A 423 -18.89 -0.41 17.43
CA TYR A 423 -19.84 0.56 16.92
C TYR A 423 -19.69 0.70 15.40
N VAL A 424 -20.79 1.00 14.73
CA VAL A 424 -20.76 1.57 13.38
C VAL A 424 -21.61 2.85 13.39
N CYS A 425 -21.00 3.96 12.98
CA CYS A 425 -21.69 5.22 12.78
C CYS A 425 -22.05 5.34 11.30
N VAL A 426 -23.33 5.60 11.02
CA VAL A 426 -23.76 6.04 9.69
C VAL A 426 -23.92 7.54 9.72
N LYS A 427 -23.03 8.23 9.01
CA LYS A 427 -23.16 9.67 8.76
C LYS A 427 -24.14 9.85 7.62
N VAL A 428 -25.34 10.37 7.91
CA VAL A 428 -26.43 10.53 6.94
C VAL A 428 -26.61 12.00 6.63
N ASP A 429 -26.36 12.38 5.38
CA ASP A 429 -26.65 13.73 4.91
C ASP A 429 -28.09 13.78 4.39
N ARG A 430 -28.93 14.54 5.10
CA ARG A 430 -30.36 14.68 4.82
C ARG A 430 -30.63 16.01 4.16
N HIS A 431 -31.45 16.02 3.12
CA HIS A 431 -31.93 17.27 2.53
C HIS A 431 -33.26 17.69 3.14
N SER A 432 -33.50 19.01 3.21
CA SER A 432 -34.83 19.52 3.53
C SER A 432 -35.84 19.15 2.45
N LYS A 433 -37.15 19.17 2.77
CA LYS A 433 -38.22 18.90 1.79
C LYS A 433 -38.13 19.77 0.53
N SER A 434 -37.57 20.97 0.65
CA SER A 434 -37.34 21.90 -0.47
C SER A 434 -36.04 21.65 -1.24
N LYS A 435 -35.20 20.70 -0.79
CA LYS A 435 -33.86 20.35 -1.30
C LYS A 435 -32.84 21.51 -1.28
N LYS A 436 -33.10 22.55 -0.49
CA LYS A 436 -32.25 23.76 -0.43
C LYS A 436 -31.19 23.73 0.66
N SER A 437 -31.37 22.90 1.67
CA SER A 437 -30.45 22.79 2.81
C SER A 437 -30.14 21.34 3.11
N LEU A 438 -28.91 21.10 3.57
CA LEU A 438 -28.44 19.81 4.06
C LEU A 438 -28.28 19.89 5.58
N ALA A 439 -28.63 18.81 6.26
CA ALA A 439 -28.39 18.60 7.68
C ALA A 439 -27.85 17.18 7.86
N THR A 440 -26.84 17.01 8.72
CA THR A 440 -26.25 15.69 8.95
C THR A 440 -26.77 15.08 10.24
N ASN A 441 -27.26 13.84 10.16
CA ASN A 441 -27.60 13.03 11.32
C ASN A 441 -26.57 11.91 11.47
N LEU A 442 -26.20 11.59 12.71
CA LEU A 442 -25.37 10.42 13.00
C LEU A 442 -26.23 9.32 13.63
N GLU A 443 -26.28 8.17 12.98
CA GLU A 443 -26.99 6.98 13.47
C GLU A 443 -25.93 5.96 13.93
N ILE A 444 -25.77 5.79 15.24
CA ILE A 444 -24.74 4.93 15.84
C ILE A 444 -25.36 3.61 16.26
N PHE A 445 -24.92 2.52 15.64
CA PHE A 445 -25.32 1.15 15.95
C PHE A 445 -24.36 0.57 16.98
N ARG A 446 -24.89 0.11 18.11
CA ARG A 446 -24.09 -0.51 19.18
C ARG A 446 -24.05 -2.02 18.99
N VAL A 447 -23.03 -2.49 18.27
CA VAL A 447 -22.97 -3.87 17.75
C VAL A 447 -22.87 -4.90 18.88
N ARG A 448 -22.13 -4.60 19.95
CA ARG A 448 -21.92 -5.53 21.07
C ARG A 448 -23.17 -5.72 21.94
N GLU A 449 -24.08 -4.76 21.91
CA GLU A 449 -25.28 -4.79 22.74
C GLU A 449 -26.39 -5.66 22.11
N LYS A 450 -27.20 -6.28 22.97
CA LYS A 450 -28.27 -7.17 22.53
C LYS A 450 -29.26 -6.44 21.63
N GLY A 451 -29.50 -6.98 20.44
CA GLY A 451 -30.43 -6.42 19.46
C GLY A 451 -29.90 -5.24 18.66
N VAL A 452 -28.63 -4.86 18.83
CA VAL A 452 -27.95 -3.78 18.12
C VAL A 452 -28.77 -2.48 18.17
N PRO A 453 -28.93 -1.87 19.36
CA PRO A 453 -29.66 -0.62 19.49
C PRO A 453 -29.00 0.48 18.64
N VAL A 454 -29.83 1.37 18.11
CA VAL A 454 -29.41 2.49 17.27
C VAL A 454 -29.69 3.77 18.04
N GLU A 455 -28.63 4.52 18.29
CA GLU A 455 -28.68 5.83 18.91
C GLU A 455 -28.58 6.91 17.83
N VAL A 456 -29.38 7.97 17.95
CA VAL A 456 -29.37 9.10 17.03
C VAL A 456 -28.76 10.29 17.74
N VAL A 457 -27.67 10.83 17.20
CA VAL A 457 -27.06 12.07 17.69
C VAL A 457 -27.62 13.23 16.87
N ASP A 458 -28.60 13.94 17.44
CA ASP A 458 -29.35 15.03 16.78
C ASP A 458 -28.87 16.43 17.23
N SER A 459 -27.80 16.51 18.01
CA SER A 459 -27.23 17.80 18.46
C SER A 459 -26.44 18.53 17.37
N ILE A 460 -26.30 17.96 16.18
CA ILE A 460 -25.47 18.48 15.09
C ILE A 460 -26.34 19.30 14.14
N LYS A 461 -26.11 20.61 14.11
CA LYS A 461 -26.87 21.53 13.24
C LYS A 461 -26.25 21.70 11.86
N ASP A 462 -24.93 21.55 11.78
CA ASP A 462 -24.11 21.84 10.62
C ASP A 462 -23.80 20.57 9.82
N THR A 463 -23.28 20.72 8.60
CA THR A 463 -22.90 19.57 7.78
C THR A 463 -21.58 18.99 8.28
N VAL A 464 -21.52 17.67 8.51
CA VAL A 464 -20.28 16.98 8.92
C VAL A 464 -19.43 16.71 7.69
N ILE A 465 -18.22 17.26 7.66
CA ILE A 465 -17.24 17.03 6.58
C ILE A 465 -16.31 15.86 6.88
N ASN A 466 -15.97 15.65 8.15
CA ASN A 466 -15.07 14.58 8.57
C ASN A 466 -15.52 13.98 9.91
N PHE A 467 -15.35 12.67 10.04
CA PHE A 467 -15.74 11.87 11.19
C PHE A 467 -14.61 10.88 11.48
N ALA A 468 -14.16 10.80 12.74
CA ALA A 468 -13.20 9.78 13.15
C ALA A 468 -13.50 9.21 14.54
N TRP A 469 -13.62 7.88 14.59
CA TRP A 469 -13.67 7.10 15.84
C TRP A 469 -12.31 7.03 16.51
N GLU A 470 -12.30 7.05 17.84
CA GLU A 470 -11.15 6.69 18.62
C GLU A 470 -10.79 5.19 18.42
N PRO A 471 -9.53 4.87 18.07
CA PRO A 471 -9.04 3.50 18.05
C PRO A 471 -9.17 2.84 19.43
N LYS A 472 -9.79 1.65 19.48
CA LYS A 472 -10.02 0.86 20.70
C LYS A 472 -10.81 1.59 21.80
N GLY A 473 -11.42 2.74 21.51
CA GLY A 473 -12.25 3.50 22.43
C GLY A 473 -13.68 3.66 21.94
N ASP A 474 -14.44 4.49 22.65
CA ASP A 474 -15.84 4.83 22.39
C ASP A 474 -16.03 6.33 22.09
N ARG A 475 -14.96 7.12 22.04
CA ARG A 475 -15.04 8.56 21.73
C ARG A 475 -14.93 8.80 20.24
N PHE A 476 -15.41 9.96 19.78
CA PHE A 476 -15.24 10.37 18.39
C PHE A 476 -15.18 11.89 18.26
N VAL A 477 -14.60 12.34 17.15
CA VAL A 477 -14.45 13.75 16.79
C VAL A 477 -15.11 13.98 15.44
N LEU A 478 -15.75 15.13 15.30
CA LEU A 478 -16.36 15.61 14.08
C LEU A 478 -15.73 16.92 13.66
N ILE A 479 -15.62 17.12 12.36
CA ILE A 479 -15.41 18.45 11.79
C ILE A 479 -16.68 18.82 11.02
N THR A 480 -17.24 19.98 11.32
CA THR A 480 -18.47 20.50 10.71
C THR A 480 -18.22 21.82 9.99
N THR A 481 -19.08 22.13 9.02
CA THR A 481 -19.13 23.41 8.31
C THR A 481 -20.54 23.97 8.33
N ALA A 482 -20.67 25.25 8.67
CA ALA A 482 -21.94 25.97 8.62
C ALA A 482 -22.30 26.40 7.18
N GLU A 483 -21.32 26.50 6.30
CA GLU A 483 -21.50 26.86 4.89
C GLU A 483 -21.75 25.61 4.05
N VAL A 484 -22.74 25.68 3.15
CA VAL A 484 -22.91 24.66 2.10
C VAL A 484 -21.62 24.65 1.29
N VAL A 485 -20.99 23.48 1.17
CA VAL A 485 -19.75 23.28 0.41
C VAL A 485 -20.04 23.52 -1.07
N MET A 486 -20.14 24.78 -1.48
CA MET A 486 -20.06 25.22 -2.85
C MET A 486 -18.58 25.29 -3.23
N THR A 487 -18.25 25.08 -4.49
CA THR A 487 -16.89 25.21 -5.02
C THR A 487 -16.48 26.69 -5.06
N THR A 488 -16.34 27.33 -3.90
CA THR A 488 -15.81 28.69 -3.75
C THR A 488 -14.29 28.66 -3.63
N ALA A 489 -13.63 29.72 -4.07
CA ALA A 489 -12.17 29.83 -4.05
C ALA A 489 -11.56 29.92 -2.63
N VAL A 490 -12.38 30.20 -1.61
CA VAL A 490 -11.96 30.24 -0.20
C VAL A 490 -12.56 29.03 0.51
N PRO A 491 -11.73 28.21 1.21
CA PRO A 491 -12.23 27.12 2.04
C PRO A 491 -13.15 27.64 3.16
N PRO A 492 -14.28 26.97 3.43
CA PRO A 492 -15.21 27.40 4.46
C PRO A 492 -14.58 27.28 5.85
N LYS A 493 -15.01 28.16 6.77
CA LYS A 493 -14.64 28.05 8.18
C LYS A 493 -15.24 26.79 8.78
N THR A 494 -14.40 26.02 9.48
CA THR A 494 -14.80 24.75 10.09
C THR A 494 -14.87 24.86 11.61
N SER A 495 -15.64 23.94 12.20
CA SER A 495 -15.77 23.79 13.65
C SER A 495 -15.48 22.34 14.03
N VAL A 496 -14.70 22.16 15.09
CA VAL A 496 -14.31 20.83 15.59
C VAL A 496 -15.15 20.50 16.81
N SER A 497 -15.87 19.40 16.79
CA SER A 497 -16.76 18.98 17.88
C SER A 497 -16.36 17.62 18.45
N PHE A 498 -16.20 17.56 19.77
CA PHE A 498 -15.75 16.36 20.49
C PHE A 498 -16.92 15.68 21.20
N PHE A 499 -16.98 14.35 21.14
CA PHE A 499 -18.05 13.55 21.72
C PHE A 499 -17.50 12.39 22.56
N CYS A 500 -18.20 12.08 23.66
CA CYS A 500 -17.94 10.91 24.50
C CYS A 500 -19.26 10.38 25.09
N PRO A 501 -19.30 9.12 25.55
CA PRO A 501 -20.45 8.63 26.29
C PRO A 501 -20.55 9.28 27.68
N GLU A 502 -21.78 9.46 28.15
CA GLU A 502 -22.07 9.86 29.53
C GLU A 502 -21.68 8.75 30.52
N LYS A 503 -21.26 9.15 31.72
CA LYS A 503 -21.02 8.22 32.82
C LYS A 503 -22.36 7.67 33.31
N ILE A 504 -22.50 6.34 33.32
CA ILE A 504 -23.65 5.67 33.93
C ILE A 504 -23.25 4.88 35.16
N LYS A 505 -24.19 4.69 36.09
CA LYS A 505 -24.01 3.81 37.25
C LYS A 505 -24.16 2.35 36.82
N GLY A 506 -23.06 1.69 36.46
CA GLY A 506 -23.05 0.28 36.08
C GLY A 506 -22.01 -0.04 35.00
N ALA A 507 -22.09 -1.25 34.42
CA ALA A 507 -21.13 -1.76 33.44
C ALA A 507 -21.52 -1.49 31.96
N GLY A 508 -22.47 -0.59 31.70
CA GLY A 508 -22.91 -0.25 30.34
C GLY A 508 -22.29 1.06 29.83
N VAL A 509 -22.52 1.35 28.55
CA VAL A 509 -22.10 2.61 27.92
C VAL A 509 -23.29 3.56 27.87
N GLY A 510 -23.11 4.78 28.39
CA GLY A 510 -24.15 5.81 28.36
C GLY A 510 -24.42 6.36 26.96
N ASN A 511 -25.37 7.27 26.82
CA ASN A 511 -25.61 7.96 25.55
C ASN A 511 -24.42 8.85 25.17
N PHE A 512 -24.16 9.00 23.88
CA PHE A 512 -23.15 9.92 23.35
C PHE A 512 -23.59 11.36 23.57
N LYS A 513 -22.72 12.13 24.22
CA LYS A 513 -22.92 13.54 24.51
C LYS A 513 -21.81 14.36 23.90
N HIS A 514 -22.17 15.57 23.51
CA HIS A 514 -21.24 16.60 23.09
C HIS A 514 -20.44 17.11 24.30
N ILE A 515 -19.12 17.22 24.13
CA ILE A 515 -18.20 17.75 25.14
C ILE A 515 -18.01 19.25 24.91
N ARG A 516 -17.44 19.60 23.75
CA ARG A 516 -17.07 20.96 23.38
C ARG A 516 -17.01 21.10 21.87
N THR A 517 -17.32 22.29 21.37
CA THR A 517 -17.04 22.72 19.99
C THR A 517 -16.00 23.83 20.00
N VAL A 518 -15.00 23.71 19.13
CA VAL A 518 -14.02 24.75 18.82
C VAL A 518 -14.40 25.34 17.47
N GLU A 519 -14.96 26.54 17.48
CA GLU A 519 -15.49 27.21 16.28
C GLU A 519 -14.42 28.01 15.52
N LYS A 520 -14.72 28.32 14.24
CA LYS A 520 -13.98 29.28 13.39
C LYS A 520 -12.52 28.90 13.10
N LYS A 521 -12.22 27.60 13.09
CA LYS A 521 -10.94 27.04 12.64
C LYS A 521 -10.96 26.81 11.11
N ASN A 522 -9.88 26.26 10.58
CA ASN A 522 -9.75 25.82 9.18
C ASN A 522 -9.44 24.32 9.05
N ASN A 523 -9.50 23.59 10.16
CA ASN A 523 -9.21 22.16 10.25
C ASN A 523 -10.07 21.32 9.30
N ASN A 524 -9.47 20.31 8.67
CA ASN A 524 -10.15 19.42 7.74
C ASN A 524 -9.86 17.92 7.97
N ALA A 525 -8.87 17.58 8.80
CA ALA A 525 -8.45 16.20 9.06
C ALA A 525 -8.34 15.90 10.56
N ILE A 526 -8.60 14.64 10.92
CA ILE A 526 -8.56 14.13 12.29
C ILE A 526 -7.67 12.88 12.32
N PHE A 527 -6.63 12.89 13.14
CA PHE A 527 -5.68 11.81 13.29
C PHE A 527 -5.61 11.37 14.74
N TRP A 528 -6.20 10.22 15.06
CA TRP A 528 -6.15 9.64 16.40
C TRP A 528 -4.88 8.82 16.62
N SER A 529 -4.35 8.89 17.85
CA SER A 529 -3.33 7.95 18.30
C SER A 529 -3.86 6.50 18.19
N PRO A 530 -3.07 5.53 17.69
CA PRO A 530 -3.47 4.11 17.61
C PRO A 530 -3.80 3.46 18.97
N LYS A 531 -3.43 4.11 20.08
CA LYS A 531 -3.77 3.68 21.45
C LYS A 531 -4.99 4.40 22.03
N GLY A 532 -5.56 5.36 21.29
CA GLY A 532 -6.61 6.25 21.77
C GLY A 532 -6.05 7.40 22.62
N ARG A 533 -6.92 8.04 23.41
CA ARG A 533 -6.67 9.20 24.29
C ARG A 533 -6.27 10.49 23.56
N PHE A 534 -5.24 10.46 22.74
CA PHE A 534 -4.71 11.63 22.04
C PHE A 534 -5.24 11.73 20.61
N VAL A 535 -5.54 12.95 20.18
CA VAL A 535 -5.98 13.25 18.81
C VAL A 535 -5.33 14.53 18.30
N VAL A 536 -4.81 14.47 17.08
CA VAL A 536 -4.34 15.63 16.33
C VAL A 536 -5.42 16.03 15.35
N VAL A 537 -5.83 17.29 15.44
CA VAL A 537 -6.76 17.89 14.49
C VAL A 537 -5.96 18.88 13.65
N ALA A 538 -5.98 18.69 12.33
CA ALA A 538 -5.06 19.36 11.43
C ALA A 538 -5.77 20.00 10.24
N THR A 539 -5.12 21.02 9.68
CA THR A 539 -5.41 21.53 8.34
C THR A 539 -4.34 21.01 7.37
N VAL A 540 -4.69 20.00 6.56
CA VAL A 540 -3.77 19.43 5.56
C VAL A 540 -4.15 19.87 4.15
N MET A 541 -3.18 19.84 3.22
CA MET A 541 -3.36 20.17 1.81
C MET A 541 -3.94 21.58 1.56
N SER A 542 -3.60 22.53 2.44
CA SER A 542 -3.98 23.94 2.33
C SER A 542 -2.72 24.81 2.26
N GLN A 543 -2.71 25.78 1.35
CA GLN A 543 -1.59 26.72 1.19
C GLN A 543 -1.66 27.90 2.18
N GLN A 544 -2.81 28.13 2.81
CA GLN A 544 -3.06 29.29 3.67
C GLN A 544 -3.15 28.94 5.15
N SER A 545 -3.33 27.67 5.49
CA SER A 545 -3.51 27.22 6.88
C SER A 545 -2.92 25.85 7.02
N TYR A 546 -2.15 25.67 8.08
CA TYR A 546 -1.29 24.51 8.30
C TYR A 546 -1.12 24.24 9.81
N ASP A 547 -2.18 24.57 10.56
CA ASP A 547 -2.28 24.39 12.00
C ASP A 547 -2.50 22.92 12.38
N LEU A 548 -1.84 22.51 13.47
CA LEU A 548 -1.90 21.21 14.10
C LEU A 548 -2.28 21.40 15.57
N ASP A 549 -3.51 21.08 15.95
CA ASP A 549 -3.98 21.16 17.33
C ASP A 549 -3.89 19.77 17.99
N PHE A 550 -3.09 19.64 19.06
CA PHE A 550 -2.89 18.41 19.83
C PHE A 550 -3.81 18.38 21.05
N TRP A 551 -4.72 17.41 21.09
CA TRP A 551 -5.73 17.28 22.16
C TRP A 551 -5.54 16.01 22.99
N ASP A 552 -5.71 16.12 24.31
CA ASP A 552 -5.88 14.99 25.23
C ASP A 552 -7.35 14.89 25.64
N MET A 553 -7.96 13.72 25.43
CA MET A 553 -9.35 13.44 25.79
C MET A 553 -9.52 12.92 27.23
N ASP A 554 -8.42 12.59 27.91
CA ASP A 554 -8.41 12.02 29.25
C ASP A 554 -7.32 12.65 30.12
N TYR A 555 -7.27 13.98 30.14
CA TYR A 555 -6.29 14.71 30.93
C TYR A 555 -6.47 14.43 32.42
N GLU A 556 -5.37 14.14 33.13
CA GLU A 556 -5.40 13.73 34.55
C GLU A 556 -5.50 14.91 35.53
N GLY A 557 -5.23 16.13 35.07
CA GLY A 557 -5.34 17.34 35.88
C GLY A 557 -6.77 17.83 36.08
N ASP A 558 -6.90 19.03 36.63
CA ASP A 558 -8.21 19.63 36.91
C ASP A 558 -9.03 19.82 35.62
N ARG A 559 -10.33 19.53 35.72
CA ARG A 559 -11.27 19.81 34.62
C ARG A 559 -11.42 21.31 34.43
N GLN A 560 -11.51 21.76 33.18
CA GLN A 560 -11.72 23.17 32.89
C GLN A 560 -13.07 23.65 33.46
N GLU A 561 -13.11 24.91 33.90
CA GLU A 561 -14.34 25.51 34.41
C GLU A 561 -15.42 25.52 33.32
N GLY A 562 -16.56 24.88 33.60
CA GLY A 562 -17.69 24.75 32.68
C GLY A 562 -17.85 23.37 32.04
N ASP A 563 -16.86 22.49 32.16
CA ASP A 563 -16.97 21.12 31.65
C ASP A 563 -17.99 20.29 32.45
N ASN A 564 -18.79 19.51 31.73
CA ASN A 564 -19.79 18.64 32.35
C ASN A 564 -19.13 17.49 33.12
N LYS A 565 -19.31 17.47 34.45
CA LYS A 565 -18.72 16.48 35.36
C LYS A 565 -19.21 15.04 35.11
N ASP A 566 -20.36 14.90 34.47
CA ASP A 566 -20.99 13.61 34.17
C ASP A 566 -20.44 12.93 32.90
N LEU A 567 -19.46 13.55 32.22
CA LEU A 567 -18.82 12.98 31.04
C LEU A 567 -17.60 12.12 31.38
N THR A 568 -17.39 11.09 30.56
CA THR A 568 -16.26 10.13 30.67
C THR A 568 -14.92 10.73 30.27
N ALA A 569 -14.89 11.86 29.56
CA ALA A 569 -13.68 12.54 29.09
C ALA A 569 -13.32 13.78 29.91
N ASN A 570 -12.04 14.18 29.85
CA ASN A 570 -11.51 15.47 30.30
C ASN A 570 -10.67 16.06 29.17
N LEU A 571 -11.23 17.02 28.42
CA LEU A 571 -10.68 17.48 27.15
C LEU A 571 -9.79 18.72 27.33
N VAL A 572 -8.51 18.60 26.99
CA VAL A 572 -7.55 19.71 27.05
C VAL A 572 -6.79 19.84 25.73
N LEU A 573 -6.61 21.08 25.27
CA LEU A 573 -5.66 21.41 24.21
C LEU A 573 -4.27 21.44 24.83
N MET A 574 -3.40 20.53 24.42
CA MET A 574 -2.03 20.42 24.95
C MET A 574 -1.10 21.41 24.26
N ASN A 575 -1.11 21.42 22.92
CA ASN A 575 -0.28 22.31 22.14
C ASN A 575 -0.93 22.62 20.78
N THR A 576 -0.50 23.72 20.18
CA THR A 576 -0.76 24.03 18.76
C THR A 576 0.59 24.22 18.08
N ALA A 577 0.83 23.45 17.02
CA ALA A 577 2.03 23.56 16.18
C ALA A 577 1.62 23.87 14.74
N ASP A 578 2.60 24.16 13.90
CA ASP A 578 2.40 24.51 12.51
C ASP A 578 3.47 23.87 11.62
N HIS A 579 3.05 23.33 10.47
CA HIS A 579 3.96 22.77 9.46
C HIS A 579 3.56 23.25 8.08
N TYR A 580 4.27 24.25 7.56
CA TYR A 580 3.96 24.84 6.26
C TYR A 580 3.89 23.79 5.15
N GLY A 581 2.81 23.83 4.36
CA GLY A 581 2.62 22.89 3.25
C GLY A 581 2.29 21.44 3.67
N VAL A 582 1.96 21.16 4.93
CA VAL A 582 1.65 19.79 5.37
C VAL A 582 0.64 19.09 4.45
N THR A 583 1.06 17.95 3.90
CA THR A 583 0.25 17.11 3.01
C THR A 583 -0.32 15.91 3.75
N ASP A 584 0.49 15.33 4.63
CA ASP A 584 0.20 14.06 5.28
C ASP A 584 0.57 14.14 6.77
N VAL A 585 -0.22 13.47 7.61
CA VAL A 585 0.02 13.34 9.05
C VAL A 585 -0.19 11.88 9.44
N GLU A 586 0.78 11.29 10.13
CA GLU A 586 0.76 9.89 10.51
C GLU A 586 1.27 9.70 11.94
N TRP A 587 0.53 8.92 12.72
CA TRP A 587 0.97 8.47 14.03
C TRP A 587 1.85 7.24 13.91
N ASP A 588 2.86 7.14 14.76
CA ASP A 588 3.59 5.90 14.92
C ASP A 588 2.68 4.80 15.53
N PRO A 589 2.98 3.50 15.33
CA PRO A 589 2.11 2.39 15.77
C PRO A 589 1.98 2.30 17.30
N THR A 590 2.90 2.90 18.05
CA THR A 590 2.87 2.93 19.51
C THR A 590 2.05 4.09 20.05
N GLY A 591 1.84 5.15 19.26
CA GLY A 591 1.06 6.32 19.62
C GLY A 591 1.82 7.35 20.46
N ARG A 592 3.16 7.34 20.39
CA ARG A 592 4.08 8.25 21.09
C ARG A 592 4.50 9.43 20.22
N TYR A 593 4.56 9.24 18.90
CA TYR A 593 5.10 10.20 17.95
C TYR A 593 4.10 10.46 16.83
N VAL A 594 4.12 11.69 16.33
CA VAL A 594 3.35 12.13 15.16
C VAL A 594 4.34 12.67 14.15
N THR A 595 4.25 12.20 12.91
CA THR A 595 5.04 12.74 11.81
C THR A 595 4.12 13.47 10.86
N THR A 596 4.54 14.67 10.45
CA THR A 596 3.88 15.44 9.42
C THR A 596 4.85 15.62 8.25
N GLY A 597 4.35 15.47 7.02
CA GLY A 597 5.17 15.52 5.82
C GLY A 597 4.66 16.56 4.83
N ALA A 598 5.59 17.20 4.11
CA ALA A 598 5.32 18.14 3.02
C ALA A 598 5.80 17.53 1.69
N SER A 599 4.91 16.84 0.98
CA SER A 599 5.24 16.04 -0.21
C SER A 599 5.38 16.83 -1.51
N VAL A 600 6.46 16.55 -2.26
CA VAL A 600 6.72 17.04 -3.62
C VAL A 600 5.63 16.65 -4.61
N TRP A 601 4.86 15.59 -4.33
CA TRP A 601 3.72 15.19 -5.16
C TRP A 601 2.57 16.20 -5.14
N LYS A 602 2.54 17.11 -4.16
CA LYS A 602 1.50 18.14 -4.03
C LYS A 602 2.03 19.54 -4.31
N HIS A 603 3.21 19.89 -3.78
CA HIS A 603 3.87 21.17 -4.02
C HIS A 603 5.39 21.05 -3.86
N THR A 604 6.15 21.96 -4.45
CA THR A 604 7.62 21.90 -4.48
C THR A 604 8.32 22.78 -3.45
N MET A 605 7.56 23.50 -2.61
CA MET A 605 8.11 24.40 -1.58
C MET A 605 8.31 23.64 -0.26
N GLU A 606 9.42 23.91 0.44
CA GLU A 606 9.71 23.42 1.82
C GLU A 606 9.42 21.92 2.02
N ASN A 607 9.81 21.08 1.05
CA ASN A 607 9.61 19.64 1.16
C ASN A 607 10.47 19.04 2.29
N GLY A 608 9.88 18.12 3.04
CA GLY A 608 10.49 17.58 4.25
C GLY A 608 9.48 16.90 5.17
N TYR A 609 9.93 16.59 6.39
CA TYR A 609 9.05 16.10 7.44
C TYR A 609 9.42 16.70 8.81
N GLN A 610 8.42 16.82 9.67
CA GLN A 610 8.57 17.20 11.06
C GLN A 610 8.07 16.05 11.95
N LEU A 611 8.79 15.78 13.04
CA LEU A 611 8.48 14.78 14.03
C LEU A 611 8.12 15.46 15.34
N PHE A 612 6.93 15.17 15.85
CA PHE A 612 6.41 15.65 17.12
C PHE A 612 6.25 14.50 18.10
N ASP A 613 6.30 14.79 19.40
CA ASP A 613 5.79 13.90 20.42
C ASP A 613 4.24 13.95 20.47
N PHE A 614 3.62 13.11 21.31
CA PHE A 614 2.16 13.08 21.45
C PHE A 614 1.56 14.35 22.06
N LYS A 615 2.37 15.19 22.74
CA LYS A 615 1.95 16.46 23.34
C LYS A 615 2.01 17.62 22.35
N GLY A 616 2.73 17.43 21.24
CA GLY A 616 2.96 18.43 20.20
C GLY A 616 4.29 19.15 20.33
N GLU A 617 5.24 18.66 21.12
CA GLU A 617 6.62 19.16 21.14
C GLU A 617 7.35 18.69 19.88
N MET A 618 7.94 19.61 19.12
CA MET A 618 8.72 19.27 17.94
C MET A 618 10.07 18.68 18.35
N LEU A 619 10.30 17.43 17.97
CA LEU A 619 11.52 16.68 18.27
C LEU A 619 12.56 16.83 17.16
N ARG A 620 12.12 16.83 15.90
CA ARG A 620 13.01 16.89 14.73
C ARG A 620 12.31 17.53 13.54
N GLU A 621 13.06 18.32 12.77
CA GLU A 621 12.64 18.89 11.49
C GLU A 621 13.72 18.60 10.45
N GLU A 622 13.31 18.05 9.31
CA GLU A 622 14.22 17.63 8.24
C GLU A 622 13.73 18.15 6.90
N HIS A 623 14.48 19.07 6.30
CA HIS A 623 14.23 19.54 4.94
C HIS A 623 14.91 18.61 3.94
N ILE A 624 14.10 17.98 3.09
CA ILE A 624 14.57 16.94 2.16
C ILE A 624 14.08 17.30 0.76
N ASP A 625 15.02 17.55 -0.14
CA ASP A 625 14.70 17.80 -1.55
C ASP A 625 13.96 16.60 -2.16
N LYS A 626 12.90 16.91 -2.91
CA LYS A 626 12.00 15.91 -3.53
C LYS A 626 11.51 14.85 -2.54
N PHE A 627 11.22 15.23 -1.28
CA PHE A 627 10.53 14.35 -0.33
C PHE A 627 9.18 13.92 -0.91
N LYS A 628 8.93 12.62 -0.99
CA LYS A 628 7.70 12.06 -1.57
C LYS A 628 6.78 11.49 -0.51
N GLN A 629 7.30 10.64 0.37
CA GLN A 629 6.49 9.86 1.29
C GLN A 629 7.30 9.43 2.52
N LEU A 630 6.66 9.44 3.68
CA LEU A 630 7.12 8.77 4.90
C LEU A 630 5.97 7.91 5.42
N LEU A 631 6.23 6.64 5.74
CA LEU A 631 5.24 5.75 6.36
C LEU A 631 5.85 5.01 7.54
N TRP A 632 5.13 5.00 8.67
CA TRP A 632 5.54 4.19 9.81
C TRP A 632 5.30 2.71 9.53
N ARG A 633 6.25 1.86 9.93
CA ARG A 633 6.14 0.41 9.81
C ARG A 633 5.12 -0.11 10.83
N PRO A 634 3.98 -0.68 10.41
CA PRO A 634 2.96 -1.17 11.34
C PRO A 634 3.49 -2.26 12.28
N ARG A 635 2.85 -2.42 13.44
CA ARG A 635 3.16 -3.49 14.39
C ARG A 635 1.98 -4.45 14.50
N PRO A 636 2.22 -5.78 14.50
CA PRO A 636 1.18 -6.75 14.77
C PRO A 636 0.65 -6.60 16.20
N ALA A 637 -0.48 -7.24 16.47
CA ALA A 637 -1.04 -7.31 17.81
C ALA A 637 -0.02 -7.89 18.81
N THR A 638 0.00 -7.31 20.02
CA THR A 638 0.89 -7.78 21.09
C THR A 638 0.61 -9.23 21.43
N GLN A 639 1.68 -10.01 21.62
CA GLN A 639 1.62 -11.40 22.07
C GLN A 639 1.47 -11.51 23.60
N LEU A 640 1.56 -10.37 24.33
CA LEU A 640 1.44 -10.35 25.78
C LEU A 640 0.02 -10.72 26.21
N SER A 641 -0.07 -11.63 27.18
CA SER A 641 -1.33 -11.98 27.82
C SER A 641 -1.92 -10.78 28.58
N LYS A 642 -3.24 -10.83 28.84
CA LYS A 642 -3.90 -9.78 29.63
C LYS A 642 -3.32 -9.63 31.04
N ASP A 643 -2.84 -10.72 31.63
CA ASP A 643 -2.25 -10.73 32.97
C ASP A 643 -0.86 -10.10 32.98
N GLU A 644 -0.03 -10.37 31.97
CA GLU A 644 1.26 -9.69 31.80
C GLU A 644 1.08 -8.19 31.56
N GLN A 645 0.13 -7.80 30.70
CA GLN A 645 -0.20 -6.39 30.49
C GLN A 645 -0.66 -5.72 31.79
N LYS A 646 -1.43 -6.41 32.63
CA LYS A 646 -1.85 -5.92 33.95
C LYS A 646 -0.67 -5.79 34.90
N LYS A 647 0.27 -6.74 34.89
CA LYS A 647 1.51 -6.69 35.68
C LYS A 647 2.40 -5.50 35.26
N ILE A 648 2.56 -5.27 33.96
CA ILE A 648 3.31 -4.12 33.43
C ILE A 648 2.70 -2.80 33.91
N ARG A 649 1.37 -2.64 33.79
CA ARG A 649 0.68 -1.43 34.28
C ARG A 649 0.86 -1.21 35.79
N LYS A 650 0.91 -2.29 36.58
CA LYS A 650 1.10 -2.19 38.03
C LYS A 650 2.51 -1.72 38.40
N ASN A 651 3.53 -2.15 37.64
CA ASN A 651 4.93 -1.86 37.91
C ASN A 651 5.49 -0.74 37.01
N LEU A 652 4.61 0.08 36.41
CA LEU A 652 5.01 1.09 35.42
C LEU A 652 6.03 2.10 35.98
N ARG A 653 5.93 2.43 37.28
CA ARG A 653 6.87 3.34 37.95
C ARG A 653 8.29 2.78 38.05
N ASP A 654 8.43 1.47 38.20
CA ASP A 654 9.75 0.84 38.29
C ASP A 654 10.39 0.83 36.89
N TYR A 655 9.62 0.44 35.88
CA TYR A 655 10.08 0.49 34.49
C TYR A 655 10.40 1.91 34.00
N SER A 656 9.65 2.93 34.44
CA SER A 656 9.93 4.34 34.08
C SER A 656 11.34 4.74 34.49
N LYS A 657 11.74 4.40 35.72
CA LYS A 657 13.09 4.69 36.22
C LYS A 657 14.18 3.98 35.42
N ASP A 658 13.95 2.71 35.09
CA ASP A 658 14.90 1.93 34.29
C ASP A 658 15.05 2.53 32.87
N PHE A 659 13.96 2.99 32.26
CA PHE A 659 13.99 3.63 30.94
C PHE A 659 14.62 5.03 30.97
N GLU A 660 14.32 5.84 31.98
CA GLU A 660 14.94 7.16 32.18
C GLU A 660 16.46 7.05 32.37
N GLU A 661 16.91 6.04 33.12
CA GLU A 661 18.34 5.75 33.29
C GLU A 661 19.01 5.31 31.98
N GLN A 662 18.35 4.44 31.21
CA GLN A 662 18.84 4.00 29.90
C GLN A 662 18.92 5.16 28.90
N ASP A 663 17.89 5.99 28.83
CA ASP A 663 17.84 7.17 27.97
C ASP A 663 18.97 8.15 28.34
N ARG A 664 19.20 8.40 29.64
CA ARG A 664 20.31 9.28 30.10
C ARG A 664 21.68 8.73 29.69
N ILE A 665 21.91 7.43 29.86
CA ILE A 665 23.18 6.79 29.47
C ILE A 665 23.40 6.88 27.96
N GLU A 666 22.35 6.71 27.15
CA GLU A 666 22.44 6.80 25.69
C GLU A 666 22.77 8.24 25.25
N GLU A 667 22.08 9.24 25.82
CA GLU A 667 22.38 10.65 25.57
C GLU A 667 23.82 11.03 25.95
N ASP A 668 24.30 10.59 27.12
CA ASP A 668 25.67 10.87 27.58
C ASP A 668 26.71 10.23 26.66
N LYS A 669 26.44 9.01 26.16
CA LYS A 669 27.33 8.29 25.24
C LYS A 669 27.40 8.98 23.88
N GLU A 670 26.27 9.45 23.35
CA GLU A 670 26.24 10.15 22.07
C GLU A 670 26.91 11.53 22.17
N LYS A 671 26.65 12.29 23.24
CA LYS A 671 27.37 13.54 23.53
C LYS A 671 28.88 13.30 23.65
N GLY A 672 29.29 12.24 24.35
CA GLY A 672 30.69 11.84 24.47
C GLY A 672 31.36 11.55 23.12
N ALA A 673 30.69 10.80 22.24
CA ALA A 673 31.22 10.48 20.91
C ALA A 673 31.42 11.73 20.03
N ILE A 674 30.50 12.70 20.11
CA ILE A 674 30.62 14.00 19.41
C ILE A 674 31.82 14.79 19.95
N VAL A 675 32.00 14.81 21.27
CA VAL A 675 33.14 15.48 21.92
C VAL A 675 34.46 14.84 21.50
N ASP A 676 34.53 13.51 21.46
CA ASP A 676 35.74 12.79 21.05
C ASP A 676 36.09 13.03 19.58
N GLU A 677 35.10 13.05 18.68
CA GLU A 677 35.32 13.38 17.27
C GLU A 677 35.77 14.83 17.09
N ARG A 678 35.18 15.78 17.82
CA ARG A 678 35.64 17.18 17.83
C ARG A 678 37.08 17.29 18.32
N ARG A 679 37.44 16.56 19.39
CA ARG A 679 38.83 16.51 19.90
C ARG A 679 39.78 15.90 18.88
N ARG A 680 39.36 14.86 18.15
CA ARG A 680 40.16 14.24 17.08
C ARG A 680 40.40 15.23 15.94
N LEU A 681 39.36 15.86 15.41
CA LEU A 681 39.46 16.86 14.34
C LEU A 681 40.31 18.06 14.75
N LEU A 682 40.16 18.53 15.98
CA LEU A 682 40.99 19.61 16.53
C LEU A 682 42.46 19.19 16.60
N SER A 683 42.74 17.96 17.04
CA SER A 683 44.09 17.42 17.11
C SER A 683 44.72 17.26 15.73
N GLU A 684 43.94 16.77 14.75
CA GLU A 684 44.37 16.67 13.35
C GLU A 684 44.66 18.05 12.75
N TRP A 685 43.81 19.05 13.03
CA TRP A 685 44.02 20.44 12.60
C TRP A 685 45.26 21.07 13.24
N MET A 686 45.47 20.86 14.54
CA MET A 686 46.67 21.32 15.25
C MET A 686 47.94 20.66 14.69
N ALA A 687 47.89 19.36 14.39
CA ALA A 687 49.00 18.64 13.78
C ALA A 687 49.30 19.14 12.35
N TYR A 688 48.27 19.42 11.57
CA TYR A 688 48.40 20.06 10.25
C TYR A 688 49.07 21.44 10.35
N LEU A 689 48.57 22.31 11.24
CA LEU A 689 49.15 23.64 11.46
C LEU A 689 50.60 23.57 11.90
N GLN A 690 50.96 22.60 12.74
CA GLN A 690 52.33 22.40 13.18
C GLN A 690 53.23 22.02 12.00
N ARG A 691 52.80 21.08 11.16
CA ARG A 691 53.55 20.64 9.98
C ARG A 691 53.74 21.79 8.98
N GLU A 692 52.68 22.51 8.64
CA GLU A 692 52.76 23.66 7.73
C GLU A 692 53.66 24.76 8.29
N ARG A 693 53.58 25.05 9.60
CA ARG A 693 54.49 26.02 10.23
C ARG A 693 55.94 25.57 10.15
N GLU A 694 56.21 24.27 10.25
CA GLU A 694 57.55 23.72 10.15
C GLU A 694 58.08 23.79 8.70
N GLU A 695 57.26 23.42 7.71
CA GLU A 695 57.59 23.55 6.28
C GLU A 695 57.86 25.02 5.89
N VAL A 696 56.97 25.95 6.27
CA VAL A 696 57.18 27.39 6.02
C VAL A 696 58.44 27.90 6.73
N ARG A 697 58.75 27.38 7.91
CA ARG A 697 59.98 27.73 8.64
C ARG A 697 61.23 27.24 7.91
N GLU A 698 61.18 26.03 7.36
CA GLU A 698 62.27 25.48 6.54
C GLU A 698 62.45 26.25 5.24
N GLU A 699 61.37 26.54 4.49
CA GLU A 699 61.43 27.37 3.27
C GLU A 699 61.99 28.77 3.53
N ARG A 700 61.58 29.42 4.63
CA ARG A 700 62.12 30.73 5.03
C ARG A 700 63.61 30.66 5.36
N ARG A 701 64.05 29.57 6.01
CA ARG A 701 65.47 29.32 6.29
C ARG A 701 66.26 29.12 5.00
N GLU A 702 65.73 28.41 4.01
CA GLU A 702 66.35 28.24 2.70
C GLU A 702 66.46 29.55 1.91
N LEU A 703 65.47 30.45 2.05
CA LEU A 703 65.45 31.77 1.43
C LEU A 703 66.31 32.82 2.17
N GLY A 704 66.94 32.46 3.30
CA GLY A 704 67.82 33.34 4.07
C GLY A 704 67.09 34.46 4.82
N LEU A 705 65.80 34.31 5.07
CA LEU A 705 65.01 35.21 5.92
C LEU A 705 65.18 34.77 7.39
N ASP A 706 65.73 35.65 8.23
CA ASP A 706 66.07 35.32 9.61
C ASP A 706 64.81 35.02 10.44
N VAL A 707 64.68 33.77 10.84
CA VAL A 707 63.44 33.20 11.43
C VAL A 707 63.27 33.64 12.89
N ASP A 708 64.36 33.98 13.58
CA ASP A 708 64.38 34.20 15.03
C ASP A 708 63.87 35.58 15.48
N GLU A 709 63.87 36.60 14.61
CA GLU A 709 63.42 37.96 14.98
C GLU A 709 61.88 38.08 14.98
N GLU A 710 61.18 37.47 14.02
CA GLU A 710 59.70 37.46 14.00
C GLU A 710 59.10 36.53 15.07
N ASP A 711 59.68 35.35 15.31
CA ASP A 711 59.20 34.44 16.37
C ASP A 711 59.41 35.06 17.78
N LYS A 712 60.48 35.87 17.97
CA LYS A 712 60.67 36.67 19.20
C LYS A 712 59.70 37.84 19.29
N ALA A 713 59.49 38.60 18.21
CA ALA A 713 58.54 39.72 18.19
C ALA A 713 57.10 39.25 18.47
N ARG A 714 56.72 38.09 17.94
CA ARG A 714 55.40 37.49 18.15
C ARG A 714 55.25 36.91 19.55
N ALA A 715 56.31 36.35 20.14
CA ALA A 715 56.31 35.93 21.55
C ALA A 715 56.18 37.13 22.50
N GLU A 716 56.83 38.25 22.21
CA GLU A 716 56.69 39.50 22.98
C GLU A 716 55.31 40.17 22.83
N GLU A 717 54.62 40.01 21.69
CA GLU A 717 53.23 40.46 21.51
C GLU A 717 52.24 39.62 22.34
N VAL A 718 52.40 38.29 22.37
CA VAL A 718 51.55 37.39 23.18
C VAL A 718 51.79 37.56 24.69
N GLU A 719 52.98 38.02 25.09
CA GLU A 719 53.28 38.35 26.49
C GLU A 719 52.71 39.72 26.91
N LYS A 720 52.51 40.65 25.96
CA LYS A 720 51.88 41.96 26.18
C LYS A 720 50.36 41.91 26.15
N ASP A 721 49.76 41.14 25.23
CA ASP A 721 48.33 40.82 25.23
C ASP A 721 48.12 39.56 26.08
N GLY A 722 48.14 39.76 27.40
CA GLY A 722 48.20 38.71 28.41
C GLY A 722 47.35 37.48 28.10
N LYS A 723 48.01 36.31 28.12
CA LYS A 723 47.43 34.95 28.06
C LYS A 723 46.00 34.93 27.52
N VAL A 724 45.85 34.82 26.20
CA VAL A 724 44.64 34.25 25.62
C VAL A 724 44.60 32.78 26.04
N VAL A 725 44.05 32.54 27.23
CA VAL A 725 43.51 31.24 27.60
C VAL A 725 42.26 31.13 26.73
N GLU A 726 42.33 30.36 25.65
CA GLU A 726 41.13 29.82 25.02
C GLU A 726 40.49 28.87 26.03
N GLU A 727 39.78 29.45 26.99
CA GLU A 727 38.85 28.73 27.84
C GLU A 727 37.66 28.40 26.95
N ILE A 728 37.63 27.17 26.45
CA ILE A 728 36.43 26.63 25.82
C ILE A 728 35.41 26.48 26.96
N ILE A 729 34.61 27.52 27.16
CA ILE A 729 33.45 27.48 28.02
C ILE A 729 32.45 26.56 27.33
N GLU A 730 32.41 25.29 27.74
CA GLU A 730 31.27 24.41 27.48
C GLU A 730 30.09 24.97 28.28
N GLU A 731 29.34 25.89 27.66
CA GLU A 731 28.06 26.34 28.17
C GLU A 731 27.08 25.16 28.04
N VAL A 732 26.95 24.40 29.14
CA VAL A 732 25.83 23.47 29.34
C VAL A 732 24.59 24.34 29.51
N LEU A 733 23.90 24.59 28.39
CA LEU A 733 22.55 25.12 28.41
C LEU A 733 21.61 24.05 29.00
N ASP A 734 21.08 24.36 30.17
CA ASP A 734 20.04 23.69 30.96
C ASP A 734 20.46 22.49 31.86
N GLU A 735 20.99 22.81 33.05
CA GLU A 735 20.66 22.07 34.27
C GLU A 735 19.41 22.72 34.91
N VAL A 736 18.25 22.09 34.76
CA VAL A 736 17.09 22.40 35.60
C VAL A 736 17.26 21.61 36.91
N GLU A 737 17.73 22.28 37.96
CA GLU A 737 17.66 21.73 39.32
C GLU A 737 16.19 21.62 39.76
N GLU A 738 15.64 20.40 39.75
CA GLU A 738 14.44 20.08 40.51
C GLU A 738 14.80 20.02 42.01
N ILE A 739 14.43 21.07 42.75
CA ILE A 739 14.45 21.05 44.21
C ILE A 739 13.30 20.13 44.67
N VAL A 740 13.67 19.02 45.32
CA VAL A 740 12.77 18.03 45.96
C VAL A 740 11.85 18.65 47.00
#